data_AF-A0A928RTG0-F1
#
_entry.id   AF-A0A928RTG0-F1
#
_cell.length_a   1.000
_cell.length_b   1.000
_cell.length_c   1.000
_cell.angle_alpha   90.00
_cell.angle_beta   90.00
_cell.angle_gamma   90.00
#
_symmetry.space_group_name_H-M   'P 1'
#
loop_
_entity.id
_entity.type
_entity.pdbx_description
1 polymer ?
#
loop_
_entity_poly.entity_id
_entity_poly.type
_entity_poly.pdbx_seq_one_letter_code
_entity_poly.pdbx_strand_id
1 'polypeptide(L)'
;MKTDVVIVGCGAAGLFCALNLPKEKNIVIITKDSLEKSDSFLAQGGICVLHDDKDYDAFFEDTMRAGHYENNPEAVDIMIRSSRSVINQLVEYGVRFEKDGNDFAYTKEGAHSRPRILFHEDETGREITSHLLEVVKGLPNVTFIEKYTMVDIVNRNNSCKGIIGHDKEGKYSCILADYTVFATGGIGGLFAHSTNYPHLTGDAIAIALKHNIKLQHVDYIQIHPTTLFDKTCGREFLISESVRGEGAILLNAKGERFVDELQPRDVVADAIFKQMKKEGSQHVWLSMLPIPEEEIKTHFPHIYQHCLEVGFDVTKQSIPVVPSQHYFMGGIDVDKDGKTSMTRLYAVGETACNGVHGKNRLASNSLLESLVWAQRAARHIVENYTLSNFNEQIAIDQGQYENYKEKYKQAVLLAIEKEKRRKSTMNNVTMKMNADDLILSALKEDITSEDITTNSVMREYQEGEVELICKQDGVIAGLDVFKRVFELLDVNTKVIFYCKDGDTVKKGQKLGVIRGDIRVLLSGERTALNFLQRMSGIATYTRNIARLFEGTKTKLLDTRKTTPNMRVFEKYAVKVGGGYNHRYNLSDGILLKDNHIGAAGGVKQAIMMAKEYAPFVRKIEIEVENLDMLKEALEAGADIIMLDNMSIEDMREAVKLCKGKAETECSGNVTKENVARLVDVGVDYISSGALTHSAPILDLSLKNLHAI
;
A
#
# COMPACT_ATOMS: atom_id res chain seq x y z
N MET A 1 -23.10 -5.74 -31.03
CA MET A 1 -23.70 -6.93 -30.37
C MET A 1 -24.50 -6.46 -29.16
N LYS A 2 -25.54 -7.19 -28.74
CA LYS A 2 -26.27 -6.97 -27.48
C LYS A 2 -26.23 -8.25 -26.65
N THR A 3 -26.11 -8.12 -25.34
CA THR A 3 -26.07 -9.23 -24.38
C THR A 3 -26.64 -8.80 -23.03
N ASP A 4 -26.95 -9.72 -22.13
CA ASP A 4 -27.39 -9.38 -20.76
C ASP A 4 -26.19 -8.90 -19.94
N VAL A 5 -25.10 -9.67 -19.92
CA VAL A 5 -23.87 -9.31 -19.20
C VAL A 5 -22.66 -9.44 -20.11
N VAL A 6 -21.77 -8.44 -20.08
CA VAL A 6 -20.44 -8.53 -20.70
C VAL A 6 -19.36 -8.59 -19.62
N ILE A 7 -18.50 -9.60 -19.70
CA ILE A 7 -17.37 -9.81 -18.80
C ILE A 7 -16.08 -9.56 -19.59
N VAL A 8 -15.26 -8.63 -19.10
CA VAL A 8 -14.01 -8.23 -19.74
C VAL A 8 -12.85 -8.91 -19.02
N GLY A 9 -12.38 -10.02 -19.59
CA GLY A 9 -11.33 -10.85 -19.04
C GLY A 9 -11.79 -12.29 -18.79
N CYS A 10 -10.93 -13.24 -19.14
CA CYS A 10 -11.18 -14.69 -19.10
C CYS A 10 -10.29 -15.41 -18.07
N GLY A 11 -9.80 -14.69 -17.05
CA GLY A 11 -9.12 -15.31 -15.90
C GLY A 11 -10.11 -15.97 -14.94
N ALA A 12 -9.60 -16.49 -13.82
CA ALA A 12 -10.40 -17.19 -12.82
C ALA A 12 -11.61 -16.37 -12.34
N ALA A 13 -11.43 -15.07 -12.08
CA ALA A 13 -12.53 -14.18 -11.65
C ALA A 13 -13.65 -14.06 -12.71
N GLY A 14 -13.28 -13.89 -13.99
CA GLY A 14 -14.25 -13.72 -15.07
C GLY A 14 -15.05 -15.00 -15.34
N LEU A 15 -14.35 -16.15 -15.37
CA LEU A 15 -14.98 -17.46 -15.54
C LEU A 15 -15.89 -17.80 -14.37
N PHE A 16 -15.43 -17.59 -13.13
CA PHE A 16 -16.23 -17.87 -11.94
C PHE A 16 -17.45 -16.95 -11.81
N CYS A 17 -17.33 -15.69 -12.24
CA CYS A 17 -18.46 -14.77 -12.35
C CYS A 17 -19.51 -15.32 -13.33
N ALA A 18 -19.09 -15.79 -14.51
CA ALA A 18 -19.99 -16.39 -15.49
C ALA A 18 -20.74 -17.62 -14.97
N LEU A 19 -20.06 -18.50 -14.22
CA LEU A 19 -20.66 -19.69 -13.61
C LEU A 19 -21.71 -19.35 -12.53
N ASN A 20 -21.58 -18.20 -11.88
CA ASN A 20 -22.49 -17.74 -10.85
C ASN A 20 -23.64 -16.86 -11.40
N LEU A 21 -23.69 -16.62 -12.72
CA LEU A 21 -24.81 -15.94 -13.38
C LEU A 21 -25.87 -16.96 -13.85
N PRO A 22 -27.16 -16.57 -13.93
CA PRO A 22 -28.24 -17.49 -14.30
C PRO A 22 -28.12 -17.97 -15.75
N LYS A 23 -28.53 -19.22 -16.00
CA LYS A 23 -28.46 -19.84 -17.33
C LYS A 23 -29.37 -19.17 -18.36
N GLU A 24 -30.36 -18.40 -17.90
CA GLU A 24 -31.29 -17.64 -18.74
C GLU A 24 -30.69 -16.32 -19.24
N LYS A 25 -29.52 -15.90 -18.74
CA LYS A 25 -28.82 -14.68 -19.16
C LYS A 25 -27.80 -14.99 -20.23
N ASN A 26 -27.81 -14.20 -21.30
CA ASN A 26 -26.78 -14.24 -22.33
C ASN A 26 -25.52 -13.52 -21.83
N ILE A 27 -24.41 -14.23 -21.83
CA ILE A 27 -23.14 -13.74 -21.28
C ILE A 27 -22.12 -13.71 -22.42
N VAL A 28 -21.45 -12.57 -22.58
CA VAL A 28 -20.30 -12.45 -23.49
C VAL A 28 -19.04 -12.27 -22.66
N ILE A 29 -18.07 -13.16 -22.85
CA ILE A 29 -16.74 -13.06 -22.23
C ILE A 29 -15.75 -12.68 -23.32
N ILE A 30 -15.05 -11.57 -23.15
CA ILE A 30 -13.99 -11.14 -24.07
C ILE A 30 -12.62 -11.34 -23.45
N THR A 31 -11.62 -11.63 -24.29
CA THR A 31 -10.22 -11.65 -23.87
C THR A 31 -9.32 -11.01 -24.94
N LYS A 32 -8.29 -10.31 -24.48
CA LYS A 32 -7.32 -9.61 -25.32
C LYS A 32 -6.42 -10.59 -26.10
N ASP A 33 -6.15 -11.77 -25.53
CA ASP A 33 -5.31 -12.80 -26.12
C ASP A 33 -6.13 -14.09 -26.37
N SER A 34 -5.57 -15.28 -26.14
CA SER A 34 -6.31 -16.54 -26.12
C SER A 34 -6.92 -16.83 -24.73
N LEU A 35 -7.88 -17.76 -24.66
CA LEU A 35 -8.58 -18.09 -23.41
C LEU A 35 -7.66 -18.56 -22.26
N GLU A 36 -6.55 -19.21 -22.60
CA GLU A 36 -5.59 -19.75 -21.62
C GLU A 36 -4.48 -18.78 -21.24
N LYS A 37 -4.32 -17.66 -21.96
CA LYS A 37 -3.29 -16.67 -21.68
C LYS A 37 -3.79 -15.63 -20.68
N SER A 38 -3.92 -16.04 -19.43
CA SER A 38 -4.17 -15.15 -18.29
C SER A 38 -3.30 -15.53 -17.10
N ASP A 39 -2.98 -14.56 -16.24
CA ASP A 39 -2.12 -14.79 -15.08
C ASP A 39 -2.70 -15.79 -14.08
N SER A 40 -4.02 -16.02 -14.11
CA SER A 40 -4.66 -17.07 -13.29
C SER A 40 -4.11 -18.47 -13.59
N PHE A 41 -3.73 -18.76 -14.83
CA PHE A 41 -3.09 -20.04 -15.20
C PHE A 41 -1.66 -20.17 -14.65
N LEU A 42 -1.05 -19.06 -14.21
CA LEU A 42 0.36 -19.03 -13.78
C LEU A 42 0.55 -19.16 -12.27
N ALA A 43 -0.54 -19.17 -11.50
CA ALA A 43 -0.44 -19.27 -10.05
C ALA A 43 0.07 -20.66 -9.65
N GLN A 44 1.20 -20.69 -8.93
CA GLN A 44 1.84 -21.95 -8.50
C GLN A 44 1.41 -22.34 -7.08
N GLY A 45 1.58 -21.40 -6.13
CA GLY A 45 1.50 -21.67 -4.68
C GLY A 45 0.20 -22.32 -4.22
N GLY A 46 -0.94 -21.69 -4.52
CA GLY A 46 -2.25 -22.27 -4.22
C GLY A 46 -3.32 -21.24 -3.89
N ILE A 47 -4.36 -21.72 -3.21
CA ILE A 47 -5.51 -20.93 -2.77
C ILE A 47 -5.73 -21.12 -1.27
N CYS A 48 -5.79 -20.01 -0.53
CA CYS A 48 -6.08 -20.07 0.90
C CYS A 48 -7.53 -20.52 1.15
N VAL A 49 -7.75 -21.25 2.24
CA VAL A 49 -9.08 -21.59 2.73
C VAL A 49 -9.11 -21.58 4.26
N LEU A 50 -10.22 -21.15 4.84
CA LEU A 50 -10.44 -21.27 6.28
C LEU A 50 -10.49 -22.75 6.67
N HIS A 51 -9.48 -23.23 7.41
CA HIS A 51 -9.40 -24.64 7.77
C HIS A 51 -10.57 -25.07 8.66
N ASP A 52 -10.79 -24.34 9.75
CA ASP A 52 -11.87 -24.53 10.71
C ASP A 52 -12.12 -23.21 11.45
N ASP A 53 -13.17 -23.14 12.29
CA ASP A 53 -13.50 -21.91 13.02
C ASP A 53 -12.35 -21.40 13.91
N LYS A 54 -11.44 -22.28 14.36
CA LYS A 54 -10.28 -21.89 15.18
C LYS A 54 -9.14 -21.32 14.35
N ASP A 55 -9.17 -21.47 13.02
CA ASP A 55 -8.20 -20.86 12.10
C ASP A 55 -8.53 -19.40 11.76
N TYR A 56 -9.76 -18.94 12.03
CA TYR A 56 -10.22 -17.61 11.66
C TYR A 56 -9.30 -16.50 12.18
N ASP A 57 -9.04 -16.47 13.49
CA ASP A 57 -8.25 -15.40 14.12
C ASP A 57 -6.83 -15.34 13.56
N ALA A 58 -6.21 -16.51 13.37
CA ALA A 58 -4.87 -16.60 12.79
C ALA A 58 -4.85 -16.17 11.32
N PHE A 59 -5.86 -16.53 10.53
CA PHE A 59 -5.95 -16.17 9.12
C PHE A 59 -6.24 -14.68 8.93
N PHE A 60 -7.12 -14.14 9.75
CA PHE A 60 -7.42 -12.71 9.81
C PHE A 60 -6.16 -11.93 10.15
N GLU A 61 -5.46 -12.28 11.23
CA GLU A 61 -4.26 -11.59 11.66
C GLU A 61 -3.10 -11.71 10.67
N ASP A 62 -2.87 -12.88 10.05
CA ASP A 62 -1.86 -13.03 9.01
C ASP A 62 -2.14 -12.12 7.81
N THR A 63 -3.41 -11.99 7.41
CA THR A 63 -3.82 -11.15 6.28
C THR A 63 -3.69 -9.66 6.62
N MET A 64 -4.12 -9.25 7.81
CA MET A 64 -4.01 -7.87 8.30
C MET A 64 -2.53 -7.47 8.46
N ARG A 65 -1.72 -8.32 9.09
CA ARG A 65 -0.28 -8.08 9.28
C ARG A 65 0.44 -7.96 7.95
N ALA A 66 0.19 -8.88 7.02
CA ALA A 66 0.81 -8.85 5.68
C ALA A 66 0.48 -7.56 4.93
N GLY A 67 -0.75 -7.04 5.06
CA GLY A 67 -1.20 -5.78 4.47
C GLY A 67 -0.80 -4.52 5.24
N HIS A 68 0.07 -4.63 6.25
CA HIS A 68 0.48 -3.55 7.15
C HIS A 68 -0.68 -2.89 7.91
N TYR A 69 -1.76 -3.65 8.15
CA TYR A 69 -3.01 -3.17 8.74
C TYR A 69 -3.66 -2.01 7.96
N GLU A 70 -3.30 -1.85 6.68
CA GLU A 70 -3.96 -0.93 5.74
C GLU A 70 -5.09 -1.63 4.95
N ASN A 71 -5.41 -2.86 5.30
CA ASN A 71 -6.54 -3.62 4.78
C ASN A 71 -7.87 -3.03 5.29
N ASN A 72 -8.98 -3.40 4.64
CA ASN A 72 -10.31 -3.25 5.20
C ASN A 72 -10.69 -4.53 5.99
N PRO A 73 -10.86 -4.45 7.32
CA PRO A 73 -11.26 -5.58 8.17
C PRO A 73 -12.51 -6.32 7.68
N GLU A 74 -13.53 -5.60 7.19
CA GLU A 74 -14.78 -6.20 6.69
C GLU A 74 -14.53 -7.02 5.43
N ALA A 75 -13.69 -6.52 4.52
CA ALA A 75 -13.33 -7.26 3.31
C ALA A 75 -12.55 -8.54 3.63
N VAL A 76 -11.62 -8.47 4.60
CA VAL A 76 -10.87 -9.64 5.06
C VAL A 76 -11.80 -10.68 5.69
N ASP A 77 -12.72 -10.26 6.56
CA ASP A 77 -13.74 -11.15 7.16
C ASP A 77 -14.58 -11.84 6.07
N ILE A 78 -15.10 -11.07 5.12
CA ILE A 78 -15.89 -11.60 3.99
C ILE A 78 -15.11 -12.65 3.21
N MET A 79 -13.86 -12.36 2.85
CA MET A 79 -13.02 -13.30 2.10
C MET A 79 -12.83 -14.61 2.86
N ILE A 80 -12.45 -14.53 4.14
CA ILE A 80 -12.14 -15.69 4.96
C ILE A 80 -13.39 -16.55 5.16
N ARG A 81 -14.52 -15.95 5.54
CA ARG A 81 -15.78 -16.68 5.79
C ARG A 81 -16.38 -17.27 4.51
N SER A 82 -16.12 -16.68 3.36
CA SER A 82 -16.62 -17.18 2.08
C SER A 82 -15.75 -18.29 1.49
N SER A 83 -14.54 -18.50 2.01
CA SER A 83 -13.54 -19.37 1.39
C SER A 83 -13.98 -20.82 1.21
N ARG A 84 -14.57 -21.46 2.23
CA ARG A 84 -15.04 -22.85 2.15
C ARG A 84 -16.12 -23.04 1.08
N SER A 85 -17.05 -22.09 0.97
CA SER A 85 -18.10 -22.12 -0.06
C SER A 85 -17.51 -22.02 -1.49
N VAL A 86 -16.47 -21.21 -1.67
CA VAL A 86 -15.76 -21.10 -2.95
C VAL A 86 -15.02 -22.40 -3.27
N ILE A 87 -14.29 -22.97 -2.30
CA ILE A 87 -13.56 -24.23 -2.51
C ILE A 87 -14.51 -25.38 -2.86
N ASN A 88 -15.66 -25.48 -2.20
CA ASN A 88 -16.64 -26.54 -2.49
C ASN A 88 -17.14 -26.45 -3.94
N GLN A 89 -17.44 -25.24 -4.44
CA GLN A 89 -17.81 -25.06 -5.85
C GLN A 89 -16.67 -25.42 -6.81
N LEU A 90 -15.42 -25.07 -6.49
CA LEU A 90 -14.29 -25.49 -7.33
C LEU A 90 -14.23 -27.01 -7.47
N VAL A 91 -14.40 -27.72 -6.35
CA VAL A 91 -14.43 -29.19 -6.35
C VAL A 91 -15.63 -29.74 -7.14
N GLU A 92 -16.81 -29.10 -7.03
CA GLU A 92 -17.99 -29.45 -7.85
C GLU A 92 -17.75 -29.25 -9.35
N TYR A 93 -16.94 -28.25 -9.73
CA TYR A 93 -16.50 -28.04 -11.11
C TYR A 93 -15.35 -28.95 -11.55
N GLY A 94 -14.90 -29.87 -10.70
CA GLY A 94 -13.90 -30.89 -11.03
C GLY A 94 -12.46 -30.54 -10.69
N VAL A 95 -12.21 -29.40 -10.04
CA VAL A 95 -10.87 -29.02 -9.56
C VAL A 95 -10.39 -30.03 -8.52
N ARG A 96 -9.20 -30.58 -8.73
CA ARG A 96 -8.58 -31.54 -7.81
C ARG A 96 -7.50 -30.87 -6.98
N PHE A 97 -7.71 -30.81 -5.67
CA PHE A 97 -6.65 -30.45 -4.73
C PHE A 97 -5.98 -31.71 -4.18
N GLU A 98 -4.72 -31.59 -3.79
CA GLU A 98 -3.99 -32.65 -3.10
C GLU A 98 -4.73 -33.12 -1.85
N LYS A 99 -4.60 -34.42 -1.57
CA LYS A 99 -5.27 -35.07 -0.43
C LYS A 99 -4.26 -35.75 0.49
N ASP A 100 -4.53 -35.65 1.79
CA ASP A 100 -3.89 -36.48 2.82
C ASP A 100 -4.93 -37.48 3.33
N GLY A 101 -4.85 -38.71 2.81
CA GLY A 101 -5.89 -39.72 3.02
C GLY A 101 -7.23 -39.29 2.40
N ASN A 102 -8.24 -39.08 3.25
CA ASN A 102 -9.57 -38.65 2.82
C ASN A 102 -9.77 -37.12 2.87
N ASP A 103 -8.88 -36.41 3.56
CA ASP A 103 -8.97 -34.97 3.78
C ASP A 103 -8.08 -34.21 2.79
N PHE A 104 -8.25 -32.89 2.69
CA PHE A 104 -7.36 -32.06 1.88
C PHE A 104 -5.97 -31.96 2.52
N ALA A 105 -4.95 -31.99 1.68
CA ALA A 105 -3.60 -31.61 2.09
C ALA A 105 -3.48 -30.08 2.12
N TYR A 106 -2.78 -29.56 3.13
CA TYR A 106 -2.58 -28.13 3.33
C TYR A 106 -1.09 -27.80 3.37
N THR A 107 -0.71 -26.76 2.64
CA THR A 107 0.63 -26.17 2.72
C THR A 107 0.58 -24.76 3.33
N LYS A 108 1.76 -24.16 3.52
CA LYS A 108 1.93 -22.77 3.97
C LYS A 108 3.02 -22.08 3.14
N GLU A 109 2.85 -20.78 2.94
CA GLU A 109 3.86 -19.91 2.35
C GLU A 109 4.37 -18.90 3.40
N GLY A 110 5.30 -18.02 3.00
CA GLY A 110 5.78 -16.94 3.85
C GLY A 110 4.65 -16.11 4.48
N ALA A 111 4.89 -15.65 5.71
CA ALA A 111 3.97 -14.87 6.55
C ALA A 111 2.68 -15.57 7.03
N HIS A 112 2.43 -16.83 6.66
CA HIS A 112 1.35 -17.64 7.25
C HIS A 112 1.79 -18.25 8.59
N SER A 113 0.94 -18.14 9.61
CA SER A 113 1.13 -18.76 10.92
C SER A 113 0.73 -20.24 10.96
N ARG A 114 -0.16 -20.68 10.06
CA ARG A 114 -0.69 -22.05 9.97
C ARG A 114 -0.77 -22.52 8.51
N PRO A 115 -0.64 -23.84 8.24
CA PRO A 115 -0.98 -24.42 6.94
C PRO A 115 -2.47 -24.25 6.64
N ARG A 116 -2.78 -23.62 5.51
CA ARG A 116 -4.17 -23.34 5.06
C ARG A 116 -4.32 -23.17 3.55
N ILE A 117 -3.26 -23.46 2.80
CA ILE A 117 -3.21 -23.29 1.36
C ILE A 117 -3.51 -24.64 0.73
N LEU A 118 -4.57 -24.71 -0.06
CA LEU A 118 -4.85 -25.84 -0.94
C LEU A 118 -4.05 -25.67 -2.23
N PHE A 119 -3.52 -26.78 -2.74
CA PHE A 119 -2.66 -26.80 -3.90
C PHE A 119 -2.92 -28.04 -4.77
N HIS A 120 -2.47 -27.98 -6.01
CA HIS A 120 -2.39 -29.10 -6.94
C HIS A 120 -1.01 -29.06 -7.58
N GLU A 121 -0.13 -29.96 -7.13
CA GLU A 121 1.29 -29.92 -7.48
C GLU A 121 1.85 -28.49 -7.35
N ASP A 122 2.58 -27.98 -8.36
CA ASP A 122 3.00 -26.58 -8.49
C ASP A 122 2.24 -25.81 -9.58
N GLU A 123 1.09 -26.32 -10.03
CA GLU A 123 0.27 -25.77 -11.12
C GLU A 123 -1.17 -25.44 -10.68
N THR A 124 -1.40 -25.11 -9.40
CA THR A 124 -2.75 -24.89 -8.84
C THR A 124 -3.63 -23.93 -9.66
N GLY A 125 -3.05 -22.84 -10.17
CA GLY A 125 -3.74 -21.87 -11.00
C GLY A 125 -4.22 -22.44 -12.33
N ARG A 126 -3.42 -23.29 -12.96
CA ARG A 126 -3.78 -24.01 -14.18
C ARG A 126 -4.89 -25.01 -13.90
N GLU A 127 -4.78 -25.81 -12.84
CA GLU A 127 -5.82 -26.78 -12.44
C GLU A 127 -7.16 -26.07 -12.20
N ILE A 128 -7.18 -24.98 -11.42
CA ILE A 128 -8.41 -24.21 -11.17
C ILE A 128 -8.94 -23.61 -12.48
N THR A 129 -8.11 -22.85 -13.20
CA THR A 129 -8.61 -22.02 -14.31
C THR A 129 -9.00 -22.86 -15.52
N SER A 130 -8.33 -23.99 -15.78
CA SER A 130 -8.69 -24.90 -16.87
C SER A 130 -10.04 -25.57 -16.67
N HIS A 131 -10.33 -26.08 -15.47
CA HIS A 131 -11.63 -26.69 -15.16
C HIS A 131 -12.76 -25.65 -15.21
N LEU A 132 -12.54 -24.46 -14.64
CA LEU A 132 -13.50 -23.36 -14.78
C LEU A 132 -13.77 -23.03 -16.25
N LEU A 133 -12.73 -22.95 -17.07
CA LEU A 133 -12.85 -22.67 -18.50
C LEU A 133 -13.61 -23.78 -19.25
N GLU A 134 -13.34 -25.04 -18.94
CA GLU A 134 -14.02 -26.19 -19.54
C GLU A 134 -15.51 -26.19 -19.23
N VAL A 135 -15.88 -25.97 -17.96
CA VAL A 135 -17.29 -25.90 -17.54
C VAL A 135 -17.99 -24.73 -18.24
N VAL A 136 -17.37 -23.54 -18.29
CA VAL A 136 -17.96 -22.37 -18.96
C VAL A 136 -18.10 -22.58 -20.47
N LYS A 137 -17.14 -23.25 -21.14
CA LYS A 137 -17.25 -23.62 -22.56
C LYS A 137 -18.45 -24.52 -22.85
N GLY A 138 -18.88 -25.33 -21.88
CA GLY A 138 -20.06 -26.18 -21.98
C GLY A 138 -21.40 -25.43 -21.82
N LEU A 139 -21.40 -24.15 -21.43
CA LEU A 139 -22.62 -23.38 -21.19
C LEU A 139 -23.19 -22.81 -22.50
N PRO A 140 -24.44 -23.13 -22.88
CA PRO A 140 -25.03 -22.69 -24.15
C PRO A 140 -25.35 -21.19 -24.19
N ASN A 141 -25.43 -20.53 -23.03
CA ASN A 141 -25.73 -19.11 -22.88
C ASN A 141 -24.47 -18.22 -22.81
N VAL A 142 -23.27 -18.80 -22.93
CA VAL A 142 -21.99 -18.08 -22.89
C VAL A 142 -21.36 -18.03 -24.28
N THR A 143 -20.94 -16.85 -24.70
CA THR A 143 -20.18 -16.62 -25.94
C THR A 143 -18.80 -16.06 -25.61
N PHE A 144 -17.75 -16.73 -26.09
CA PHE A 144 -16.38 -16.22 -26.00
C PHE A 144 -15.99 -15.41 -27.24
N ILE A 145 -15.28 -14.30 -27.03
CA ILE A 145 -14.64 -13.53 -28.11
C ILE A 145 -13.15 -13.36 -27.78
N GLU A 146 -12.31 -14.18 -28.41
CA GLU A 146 -10.85 -14.08 -28.30
C GLU A 146 -10.29 -12.94 -29.17
N LYS A 147 -9.09 -12.48 -28.82
CA LYS A 147 -8.38 -11.40 -29.55
C LYS A 147 -9.22 -10.13 -29.71
N TYR A 148 -10.02 -9.80 -28.69
CA TYR A 148 -10.84 -8.61 -28.66
C TYR A 148 -10.37 -7.69 -27.53
N THR A 149 -9.92 -6.49 -27.89
CA THR A 149 -9.38 -5.52 -26.93
C THR A 149 -10.42 -4.48 -26.61
N MET A 150 -10.85 -4.40 -25.35
CA MET A 150 -11.64 -3.27 -24.86
C MET A 150 -10.77 -2.01 -24.88
N VAL A 151 -11.28 -0.95 -25.51
CA VAL A 151 -10.64 0.37 -25.54
C VAL A 151 -11.47 1.43 -24.82
N ASP A 152 -12.75 1.19 -24.54
CA ASP A 152 -13.57 2.13 -23.79
C ASP A 152 -14.85 1.48 -23.26
N ILE A 153 -15.61 2.24 -22.48
CA ILE A 153 -16.98 1.93 -22.09
C ILE A 153 -17.99 2.77 -22.85
N VAL A 154 -19.16 2.18 -23.06
CA VAL A 154 -20.36 2.94 -23.38
C VAL A 154 -20.97 3.41 -22.06
N ASN A 155 -21.17 4.71 -21.88
CA ASN A 155 -21.88 5.21 -20.71
C ASN A 155 -22.80 6.39 -21.03
N ARG A 156 -23.78 6.59 -20.14
CA ARG A 156 -24.65 7.78 -20.11
C ARG A 156 -25.10 8.03 -18.67
N ASN A 157 -25.06 9.28 -18.21
CA ASN A 157 -25.50 9.67 -16.87
C ASN A 157 -24.89 8.80 -15.75
N ASN A 158 -23.57 8.58 -15.78
CA ASN A 158 -22.83 7.71 -14.84
C ASN A 158 -23.39 6.27 -14.75
N SER A 159 -23.88 5.75 -15.86
CA SER A 159 -24.32 4.36 -16.00
C SER A 159 -23.64 3.72 -17.20
N CYS A 160 -22.94 2.61 -16.96
CA CYS A 160 -22.35 1.79 -18.01
C CYS A 160 -23.43 1.02 -18.77
N LYS A 161 -23.28 0.92 -20.10
CA LYS A 161 -24.20 0.28 -21.04
C LYS A 161 -23.50 -0.72 -21.97
N GLY A 162 -22.29 -1.13 -21.59
CA GLY A 162 -21.44 -2.01 -22.38
C GLY A 162 -20.06 -1.41 -22.67
N ILE A 163 -19.40 -1.94 -23.69
CA ILE A 163 -18.00 -1.63 -24.02
C ILE A 163 -17.81 -1.30 -25.49
N ILE A 164 -16.72 -0.58 -25.77
CA ILE A 164 -16.17 -0.34 -27.09
C ILE A 164 -14.84 -1.09 -27.16
N GLY A 165 -14.64 -1.85 -28.23
CA GLY A 165 -13.39 -2.56 -28.45
C GLY A 165 -13.12 -2.82 -29.92
N HIS A 166 -11.97 -3.41 -30.21
CA HIS A 166 -11.61 -3.83 -31.56
C HIS A 166 -11.16 -5.30 -31.57
N ASP A 167 -11.43 -5.98 -32.68
CA ASP A 167 -10.94 -7.33 -32.92
C ASP A 167 -9.47 -7.36 -33.38
N LYS A 168 -8.98 -8.55 -33.74
CA LYS A 168 -7.63 -8.79 -34.27
C LYS A 168 -7.34 -8.07 -35.59
N GLU A 169 -8.37 -7.69 -36.35
CA GLU A 169 -8.26 -6.96 -37.61
C GLU A 169 -8.27 -5.44 -37.39
N GLY A 170 -8.40 -4.99 -36.13
CA GLY A 170 -8.48 -3.58 -35.76
C GLY A 170 -9.86 -2.98 -36.01
N LYS A 171 -10.89 -3.79 -36.27
CA LYS A 171 -12.25 -3.31 -36.52
C LYS A 171 -12.95 -2.99 -35.21
N TYR A 172 -13.24 -1.71 -35.01
CA TYR A 172 -13.96 -1.25 -33.81
C TYR A 172 -15.44 -1.64 -33.85
N SER A 173 -15.98 -2.02 -32.69
CA SER A 173 -17.38 -2.36 -32.49
C SER A 173 -17.81 -2.12 -31.04
N CYS A 174 -19.13 -2.11 -30.82
CA CYS A 174 -19.72 -2.05 -29.48
C CYS A 174 -20.36 -3.39 -29.09
N ILE A 175 -20.14 -3.78 -27.84
CA ILE A 175 -20.90 -4.84 -27.15
C ILE A 175 -21.75 -4.14 -26.09
N LEU A 176 -23.04 -3.96 -26.39
CA LEU A 176 -23.99 -3.36 -25.47
C LEU A 176 -24.45 -4.42 -24.47
N ALA A 177 -24.54 -4.04 -23.19
CA ALA A 177 -24.92 -4.94 -22.12
C ALA A 177 -25.75 -4.24 -21.04
N ASP A 178 -26.59 -5.01 -20.35
CA ASP A 178 -27.29 -4.49 -19.17
C ASP A 178 -26.34 -4.25 -18.01
N TYR A 179 -25.33 -5.12 -17.88
CA TYR A 179 -24.27 -5.03 -16.88
C TYR A 179 -22.91 -5.34 -17.49
N THR A 180 -21.88 -4.64 -17.03
CA THR A 180 -20.48 -4.84 -17.42
C THR A 180 -19.68 -5.25 -16.19
N VAL A 181 -18.83 -6.27 -16.32
CA VAL A 181 -17.91 -6.73 -15.27
C VAL A 181 -16.48 -6.66 -15.79
N PHE A 182 -15.62 -5.88 -15.14
CA PHE A 182 -14.19 -5.88 -15.39
C PHE A 182 -13.49 -6.95 -14.57
N ALA A 183 -12.80 -7.86 -15.26
CA ALA A 183 -11.97 -8.92 -14.71
C ALA A 183 -10.63 -8.98 -15.47
N THR A 184 -10.04 -7.80 -15.73
CA THR A 184 -8.95 -7.59 -16.70
C THR A 184 -7.54 -7.93 -16.21
N GLY A 185 -7.40 -8.35 -14.95
CA GLY A 185 -6.10 -8.54 -14.29
C GLY A 185 -5.45 -7.22 -13.84
N GLY A 186 -4.17 -7.30 -13.48
CA GLY A 186 -3.38 -6.16 -13.00
C GLY A 186 -2.75 -5.29 -14.08
N ILE A 187 -1.59 -4.73 -13.75
CA ILE A 187 -0.88 -3.70 -14.53
C ILE A 187 0.55 -4.11 -14.92
N GLY A 188 0.90 -5.40 -14.83
CA GLY A 188 2.28 -5.84 -14.96
C GLY A 188 2.94 -5.59 -16.31
N GLY A 189 2.16 -5.55 -17.38
CA GLY A 189 2.65 -5.18 -18.72
C GLY A 189 3.14 -3.73 -18.84
N LEU A 190 2.97 -2.90 -17.81
CA LEU A 190 3.53 -1.54 -17.75
C LEU A 190 4.99 -1.51 -17.28
N PHE A 191 5.47 -2.60 -16.67
CA PHE A 191 6.79 -2.68 -16.04
C PHE A 191 7.79 -3.37 -16.96
N ALA A 192 9.06 -2.96 -16.88
CA ALA A 192 10.13 -3.59 -17.64
C ALA A 192 10.40 -5.03 -17.16
N HIS A 193 10.30 -5.24 -15.84
CA HIS A 193 10.46 -6.53 -15.17
C HIS A 193 9.12 -6.87 -14.50
N SER A 194 8.48 -7.95 -14.96
CA SER A 194 7.22 -8.44 -14.40
C SER A 194 7.08 -9.96 -14.55
N THR A 195 6.42 -10.58 -13.58
CA THR A 195 5.96 -11.98 -13.67
C THR A 195 4.64 -12.14 -14.41
N ASN A 196 3.99 -11.05 -14.81
CA ASN A 196 2.69 -11.06 -15.48
C ASN A 196 2.85 -11.18 -17.00
N TYR A 197 1.80 -11.60 -17.70
CA TYR A 197 1.82 -11.51 -19.16
C TYR A 197 1.91 -10.04 -19.63
N PRO A 198 2.70 -9.72 -20.69
CA PRO A 198 2.88 -8.35 -21.17
C PRO A 198 1.61 -7.64 -21.64
N HIS A 199 0.53 -8.38 -21.90
CA HIS A 199 -0.74 -7.82 -22.36
C HIS A 199 -1.61 -7.27 -21.20
N LEU A 200 -1.22 -7.45 -19.93
CA LEU A 200 -1.89 -6.88 -18.76
C LEU A 200 -1.46 -5.41 -18.58
N THR A 201 -1.98 -4.54 -19.43
CA THR A 201 -1.56 -3.13 -19.57
C THR A 201 -2.40 -2.15 -18.74
N GLY A 202 -3.26 -2.62 -17.84
CA GLY A 202 -4.06 -1.74 -16.98
C GLY A 202 -5.14 -0.93 -17.71
N ASP A 203 -5.68 -1.42 -18.83
CA ASP A 203 -6.62 -0.66 -19.66
C ASP A 203 -7.88 -0.23 -18.90
N ALA A 204 -8.43 -1.11 -18.04
CA ALA A 204 -9.58 -0.79 -17.20
C ALA A 204 -9.28 0.36 -16.22
N ILE A 205 -8.03 0.47 -15.74
CA ILE A 205 -7.59 1.56 -14.86
C ILE A 205 -7.54 2.87 -15.64
N ALA A 206 -7.02 2.85 -16.87
CA ALA A 206 -6.99 4.03 -17.74
C ALA A 206 -8.41 4.50 -18.13
N ILE A 207 -9.30 3.57 -18.43
CA ILE A 207 -10.72 3.85 -18.72
C ILE A 207 -11.42 4.40 -17.48
N ALA A 208 -11.13 3.86 -16.30
CA ALA A 208 -11.65 4.37 -15.04
C ALA A 208 -11.20 5.82 -14.78
N LEU A 209 -9.93 6.15 -15.02
CA LEU A 209 -9.42 7.53 -14.98
C LEU A 209 -10.15 8.44 -15.96
N LYS A 210 -10.34 7.99 -17.21
CA LYS A 210 -11.01 8.75 -18.27
C LYS A 210 -12.45 9.11 -17.92
N HIS A 211 -13.17 8.20 -17.26
CA HIS A 211 -14.59 8.36 -16.93
C HIS A 211 -14.87 8.72 -15.47
N ASN A 212 -13.86 9.14 -14.72
CA ASN A 212 -13.97 9.49 -13.30
C ASN A 212 -14.58 8.38 -12.44
N ILE A 213 -14.30 7.11 -12.77
CA ILE A 213 -14.61 5.97 -11.91
C ILE A 213 -13.56 5.95 -10.80
N LYS A 214 -14.02 5.83 -9.56
CA LYS A 214 -13.15 5.93 -8.39
C LYS A 214 -12.11 4.82 -8.40
N LEU A 215 -10.86 5.20 -8.15
CA LEU A 215 -9.73 4.30 -7.95
C LEU A 215 -9.27 4.41 -6.50
N GLN A 216 -8.68 3.34 -5.99
CA GLN A 216 -8.09 3.32 -4.66
C GLN A 216 -6.70 2.68 -4.70
N HIS A 217 -5.77 3.27 -3.95
CA HIS A 217 -4.41 2.77 -3.74
C HIS A 217 -3.67 2.33 -5.01
N VAL A 218 -3.77 3.11 -6.10
CA VAL A 218 -3.11 2.78 -7.38
C VAL A 218 -1.60 2.62 -7.26
N ASP A 219 -0.98 3.11 -6.19
CA ASP A 219 0.42 2.93 -5.84
C ASP A 219 0.75 1.61 -5.12
N TYR A 220 -0.24 0.83 -4.69
CA TYR A 220 -0.03 -0.45 -4.00
C TYR A 220 0.24 -1.56 -5.01
N ILE A 221 1.53 -1.76 -5.24
CA ILE A 221 2.09 -2.68 -6.22
C ILE A 221 3.09 -3.57 -5.47
N GLN A 222 2.87 -4.88 -5.48
CA GLN A 222 3.78 -5.83 -4.88
C GLN A 222 4.92 -6.13 -5.84
N ILE A 223 6.14 -6.03 -5.33
CA ILE A 223 7.37 -6.42 -6.02
C ILE A 223 7.84 -7.74 -5.43
N HIS A 224 8.06 -8.74 -6.28
CA HIS A 224 8.73 -9.96 -5.88
C HIS A 224 10.25 -9.74 -5.93
N PRO A 225 11.02 -10.08 -4.88
CA PRO A 225 12.45 -9.77 -4.83
C PRO A 225 13.29 -10.61 -5.79
N THR A 226 12.85 -11.84 -6.09
CA THR A 226 13.64 -12.82 -6.84
C THR A 226 12.87 -13.35 -8.05
N THR A 227 13.09 -12.76 -9.22
CA THR A 227 12.80 -13.37 -10.52
C THR A 227 14.09 -13.61 -11.27
N LEU A 228 14.13 -14.65 -12.10
CA LEU A 228 15.28 -14.95 -12.92
C LEU A 228 15.47 -13.82 -13.95
N PHE A 229 16.64 -13.21 -13.94
CA PHE A 229 17.01 -12.22 -14.93
C PHE A 229 17.50 -12.93 -16.19
N ASP A 230 16.64 -13.00 -17.20
CA ASP A 230 16.97 -13.44 -18.55
C ASP A 230 16.90 -12.22 -19.51
N LYS A 231 17.78 -12.19 -20.52
CA LYS A 231 17.77 -11.15 -21.57
C LYS A 231 16.64 -11.33 -22.57
N THR A 232 15.85 -12.39 -22.48
CA THR A 232 14.68 -12.61 -23.34
C THR A 232 13.57 -11.60 -23.03
N CYS A 233 13.00 -11.01 -24.09
CA CYS A 233 11.87 -10.09 -23.97
C CYS A 233 10.59 -10.88 -23.62
N GLY A 234 9.96 -10.60 -22.48
CA GLY A 234 8.72 -11.26 -22.09
C GLY A 234 8.48 -11.26 -20.58
N ARG A 235 7.78 -12.30 -20.12
CA ARG A 235 7.50 -12.57 -18.71
C ARG A 235 8.74 -13.12 -18.03
N GLU A 236 9.08 -12.62 -16.85
CA GLU A 236 10.17 -13.18 -16.06
C GLU A 236 9.74 -14.43 -15.30
N PHE A 237 10.65 -15.40 -15.21
CA PHE A 237 10.42 -16.61 -14.45
C PHE A 237 10.57 -16.33 -12.95
N LEU A 238 9.55 -16.70 -12.18
CA LEU A 238 9.53 -16.49 -10.73
C LEU A 238 10.43 -17.52 -10.04
N ILE A 239 11.36 -17.05 -9.21
CA ILE A 239 12.09 -17.91 -8.27
C ILE A 239 11.36 -17.80 -6.92
N SER A 240 10.66 -18.88 -6.54
CA SER A 240 9.77 -18.89 -5.38
C SER A 240 10.45 -18.36 -4.10
N GLU A 241 9.67 -17.66 -3.28
CA GLU A 241 10.11 -17.18 -1.97
C GLU A 241 10.58 -18.32 -1.05
N SER A 242 10.02 -19.52 -1.20
CA SER A 242 10.44 -20.71 -0.44
C SER A 242 11.93 -21.02 -0.65
N VAL A 243 12.51 -20.69 -1.80
CA VAL A 243 13.95 -20.88 -2.06
C VAL A 243 14.81 -20.06 -1.09
N ARG A 244 14.41 -18.81 -0.78
CA ARG A 244 15.07 -18.01 0.26
C ARG A 244 14.84 -18.61 1.65
N GLY A 245 13.64 -19.11 1.90
CA GLY A 245 13.27 -19.77 3.17
C GLY A 245 14.11 -21.01 3.48
N GLU A 246 14.50 -21.78 2.46
CA GLU A 246 15.34 -22.98 2.59
C GLU A 246 16.86 -22.67 2.67
N GLY A 247 17.25 -21.38 2.63
CA GLY A 247 18.63 -20.96 2.88
C GLY A 247 19.38 -20.42 1.66
N ALA A 248 18.72 -20.14 0.54
CA ALA A 248 19.37 -19.43 -0.56
C ALA A 248 19.78 -18.01 -0.12
N ILE A 249 20.96 -17.57 -0.59
CA ILE A 249 21.55 -16.28 -0.21
C ILE A 249 21.70 -15.34 -1.40
N LEU A 250 21.46 -14.05 -1.17
CA LEU A 250 21.60 -12.97 -2.15
C LEU A 250 23.00 -12.37 -2.07
N LEU A 251 23.70 -12.39 -3.19
CA LEU A 251 25.09 -11.99 -3.35
C LEU A 251 25.21 -10.81 -4.31
N ASN A 252 26.12 -9.89 -4.00
CA ASN A 252 26.47 -8.80 -4.88
C ASN A 252 27.43 -9.25 -6.01
N ALA A 253 27.86 -8.34 -6.90
CA ALA A 253 28.77 -8.68 -7.99
C ALA A 253 30.15 -9.24 -7.55
N LYS A 254 30.52 -9.09 -6.28
CA LYS A 254 31.75 -9.62 -5.67
C LYS A 254 31.55 -10.95 -4.94
N GLY A 255 30.32 -11.49 -4.92
CA GLY A 255 29.99 -12.70 -4.17
C GLY A 255 29.77 -12.46 -2.67
N GLU A 256 29.55 -11.23 -2.24
CA GLU A 256 29.32 -10.88 -0.82
C GLU A 256 27.82 -10.79 -0.52
N ARG A 257 27.38 -11.39 0.59
CA ARG A 257 26.00 -11.28 1.09
C ARG A 257 25.71 -9.87 1.57
N PHE A 258 24.58 -9.29 1.18
CA PHE A 258 24.26 -7.87 1.46
C PHE A 258 22.88 -7.63 2.11
N VAL A 259 22.06 -8.66 2.26
CA VAL A 259 20.73 -8.57 2.87
C VAL A 259 20.40 -9.85 3.62
N ASP A 260 19.50 -9.77 4.59
CA ASP A 260 18.87 -10.93 5.20
C ASP A 260 17.64 -11.34 4.36
N GLU A 261 17.70 -12.51 3.75
CA GLU A 261 16.73 -13.01 2.78
C GLU A 261 15.40 -13.42 3.42
N LEU A 262 15.37 -13.57 4.75
CA LEU A 262 14.17 -13.89 5.51
C LEU A 262 13.33 -12.65 5.88
N GLN A 263 13.81 -11.45 5.53
CA GLN A 263 13.05 -10.22 5.67
C GLN A 263 11.83 -10.19 4.72
N PRO A 264 10.81 -9.35 5.00
CA PRO A 264 9.67 -9.16 4.11
C PRO A 264 10.06 -8.78 2.66
N ARG A 265 9.22 -9.17 1.70
CA ARG A 265 9.48 -8.99 0.25
C ARG A 265 9.87 -7.57 -0.13
N ASP A 266 9.20 -6.57 0.43
CA ASP A 266 9.43 -5.15 0.16
C ASP A 266 10.82 -4.70 0.65
N VAL A 267 11.25 -5.16 1.83
CA VAL A 267 12.58 -4.90 2.39
C VAL A 267 13.67 -5.53 1.52
N VAL A 268 13.50 -6.80 1.14
CA VAL A 268 14.47 -7.52 0.30
C VAL A 268 14.56 -6.88 -1.09
N ALA A 269 13.42 -6.57 -1.71
CA ALA A 269 13.38 -5.91 -3.02
C ALA A 269 14.06 -4.53 -3.00
N ASP A 270 13.81 -3.71 -1.97
CA ASP A 270 14.47 -2.40 -1.80
C ASP A 270 15.98 -2.53 -1.59
N ALA A 271 16.43 -3.54 -0.83
CA ALA A 271 17.86 -3.83 -0.66
C ALA A 271 18.51 -4.22 -2.00
N ILE A 272 17.86 -5.07 -2.80
CA ILE A 272 18.35 -5.44 -4.14
C ILE A 272 18.42 -4.20 -5.04
N PHE A 273 17.38 -3.37 -5.09
CA PHE A 273 17.39 -2.13 -5.90
C PHE A 273 18.53 -1.19 -5.49
N LYS A 274 18.77 -1.02 -4.19
CA LYS A 274 19.89 -0.21 -3.67
C LYS A 274 21.24 -0.79 -4.08
N GLN A 275 21.38 -2.12 -4.03
CA GLN A 275 22.62 -2.80 -4.43
C GLN A 275 22.87 -2.67 -5.94
N MET A 276 21.86 -2.92 -6.77
CA MET A 276 21.92 -2.74 -8.22
C MET A 276 22.32 -1.30 -8.59
N LYS A 277 21.69 -0.31 -7.94
CA LYS A 277 22.02 1.11 -8.14
C LYS A 277 23.45 1.45 -7.73
N LYS A 278 23.94 0.86 -6.63
CA LYS A 278 25.31 1.06 -6.12
C LYS A 278 26.36 0.52 -7.09
N GLU A 279 26.07 -0.61 -7.74
CA GLU A 279 27.00 -1.29 -8.65
C GLU A 279 26.80 -0.91 -10.13
N GLY A 280 25.70 -0.22 -10.46
CA GLY A 280 25.31 0.00 -11.84
C GLY A 280 24.94 -1.30 -12.56
N SER A 281 24.53 -2.34 -11.83
CA SER A 281 24.18 -3.66 -12.38
C SER A 281 22.70 -3.75 -12.74
N GLN A 282 22.36 -4.68 -13.64
CA GLN A 282 20.98 -4.98 -14.02
C GLN A 282 20.33 -6.10 -13.18
N HIS A 283 21.13 -6.81 -12.40
CA HIS A 283 20.71 -7.91 -11.53
C HIS A 283 21.68 -8.05 -10.36
N VAL A 284 21.28 -8.85 -9.37
CA VAL A 284 22.15 -9.42 -8.32
C VAL A 284 22.21 -10.93 -8.49
N TRP A 285 22.95 -11.63 -7.64
CA TRP A 285 23.07 -13.08 -7.72
C TRP A 285 22.31 -13.75 -6.58
N LEU A 286 21.58 -14.84 -6.86
CA LEU A 286 21.00 -15.73 -5.86
C LEU A 286 21.75 -17.06 -5.88
N SER A 287 22.33 -17.43 -4.74
CA SER A 287 23.03 -18.70 -4.56
C SER A 287 22.16 -19.69 -3.80
N MET A 288 21.81 -20.81 -4.45
CA MET A 288 21.14 -21.94 -3.81
C MET A 288 22.13 -22.97 -3.27
N LEU A 289 23.45 -22.74 -3.43
CA LEU A 289 24.51 -23.65 -2.95
C LEU A 289 24.42 -24.04 -1.46
N PRO A 290 23.91 -23.19 -0.55
CA PRO A 290 23.70 -23.61 0.85
C PRO A 290 22.62 -24.68 1.03
N ILE A 291 21.72 -24.84 0.07
CA ILE A 291 20.62 -25.82 0.10
C ILE A 291 21.15 -27.16 -0.44
N PRO A 292 20.90 -28.30 0.24
CA PRO A 292 21.29 -29.62 -0.25
C PRO A 292 20.73 -29.90 -1.66
N GLU A 293 21.55 -30.49 -2.53
CA GLU A 293 21.19 -30.76 -3.93
C GLU A 293 19.91 -31.60 -4.06
N GLU A 294 19.78 -32.63 -3.22
CA GLU A 294 18.57 -33.47 -3.19
C GLU A 294 17.34 -32.64 -2.80
N GLU A 295 17.45 -31.71 -1.84
CA GLU A 295 16.33 -30.84 -1.46
C GLU A 295 15.95 -29.90 -2.60
N ILE A 296 16.91 -29.32 -3.33
CA ILE A 296 16.62 -28.49 -4.51
C ILE A 296 15.84 -29.29 -5.56
N LYS A 297 16.31 -30.49 -5.89
CA LYS A 297 15.69 -31.34 -6.93
C LYS A 297 14.32 -31.87 -6.52
N THR A 298 14.08 -32.05 -5.23
CA THR A 298 12.82 -32.62 -4.71
C THR A 298 11.78 -31.53 -4.39
N HIS A 299 12.19 -30.44 -3.72
CA HIS A 299 11.28 -29.36 -3.32
C HIS A 299 11.05 -28.33 -4.46
N PHE A 300 12.03 -28.16 -5.37
CA PHE A 300 11.96 -27.16 -6.44
C PHE A 300 12.27 -27.72 -7.85
N PRO A 301 11.69 -28.86 -8.26
CA PRO A 301 12.04 -29.54 -9.52
C PRO A 301 11.84 -28.65 -10.75
N HIS A 302 10.76 -27.88 -10.81
CA HIS A 302 10.47 -26.99 -11.94
C HIS A 302 11.42 -25.79 -12.01
N ILE A 303 11.80 -25.21 -10.86
CA ILE A 303 12.81 -24.13 -10.80
C ILE A 303 14.17 -24.67 -11.26
N TYR A 304 14.57 -25.85 -10.75
CA TYR A 304 15.81 -26.52 -11.16
C TYR A 304 15.85 -26.76 -12.67
N GLN A 305 14.79 -27.36 -13.21
CA GLN A 305 14.68 -27.69 -14.62
C GLN A 305 14.68 -26.44 -15.51
N HIS A 306 13.92 -25.41 -15.16
CA HIS A 306 13.89 -24.16 -15.92
C HIS A 306 15.24 -23.43 -15.90
N CYS A 307 15.89 -23.37 -14.74
CA CYS A 307 17.24 -22.79 -14.63
C CYS A 307 18.25 -23.58 -15.49
N LEU A 308 18.17 -24.91 -15.53
CA LEU A 308 19.02 -25.72 -16.42
C LEU A 308 18.79 -25.40 -17.89
N GLU A 309 17.52 -25.29 -18.31
CA GLU A 309 17.14 -24.99 -19.70
C GLU A 309 17.69 -23.65 -20.20
N VAL A 310 17.73 -22.65 -19.32
CA VAL A 310 18.29 -21.32 -19.61
C VAL A 310 19.79 -21.21 -19.29
N GLY A 311 20.46 -22.34 -19.01
CA GLY A 311 21.92 -22.46 -18.94
C GLY A 311 22.53 -22.36 -17.54
N PHE A 312 21.72 -22.42 -16.48
CA PHE A 312 22.15 -22.32 -15.10
C PHE A 312 21.87 -23.59 -14.28
N ASP A 313 22.93 -24.32 -13.93
CA ASP A 313 22.85 -25.34 -12.89
C ASP A 313 22.90 -24.73 -11.47
N VAL A 314 21.73 -24.51 -10.86
CA VAL A 314 21.59 -23.90 -9.52
C VAL A 314 22.31 -24.67 -8.40
N THR A 315 22.67 -25.94 -8.63
CA THR A 315 23.43 -26.78 -7.67
C THR A 315 24.94 -26.51 -7.72
N LYS A 316 25.40 -25.78 -8.73
CA LYS A 316 26.83 -25.51 -8.99
C LYS A 316 27.19 -24.04 -9.04
N GLN A 317 26.22 -23.17 -9.30
CA GLN A 317 26.47 -21.74 -9.46
C GLN A 317 25.27 -20.89 -9.03
N SER A 318 25.53 -19.62 -8.76
CA SER A 318 24.50 -18.62 -8.51
C SER A 318 23.78 -18.21 -9.80
N ILE A 319 22.51 -17.83 -9.68
CA ILE A 319 21.69 -17.36 -10.80
C ILE A 319 21.45 -15.86 -10.73
N PRO A 320 21.35 -15.16 -11.87
CA PRO A 320 21.06 -13.74 -11.88
C PRO A 320 19.58 -13.51 -11.54
N VAL A 321 19.30 -12.65 -10.57
CA VAL A 321 17.94 -12.29 -10.17
C VAL A 321 17.71 -10.79 -10.10
N VAL A 322 16.47 -10.38 -10.36
CA VAL A 322 16.04 -8.98 -10.34
C VAL A 322 14.71 -8.85 -9.58
N PRO A 323 14.41 -7.71 -8.93
CA PRO A 323 13.08 -7.49 -8.38
C PRO A 323 12.10 -7.14 -9.49
N SER A 324 10.92 -7.76 -9.44
CA SER A 324 9.95 -7.72 -10.53
C SER A 324 8.56 -7.37 -10.02
N GLN A 325 7.78 -6.62 -10.80
CA GLN A 325 6.37 -6.44 -10.45
C GLN A 325 5.65 -7.80 -10.50
N HIS A 326 4.81 -8.05 -9.49
CA HIS A 326 4.17 -9.36 -9.32
C HIS A 326 2.65 -9.30 -9.21
N TYR A 327 2.13 -8.40 -8.37
CA TYR A 327 0.70 -8.28 -8.12
C TYR A 327 0.29 -6.83 -7.91
N PHE A 328 -0.94 -6.49 -8.31
CA PHE A 328 -1.53 -5.17 -8.14
C PHE A 328 -2.65 -5.21 -7.10
N MET A 329 -2.41 -4.62 -5.92
CA MET A 329 -3.39 -4.56 -4.83
C MET A 329 -4.31 -3.33 -4.92
N GLY A 330 -3.82 -2.28 -5.58
CA GLY A 330 -4.64 -1.15 -5.99
C GLY A 330 -5.64 -1.53 -7.07
N GLY A 331 -6.40 -0.55 -7.55
CA GLY A 331 -7.31 -0.77 -8.66
C GLY A 331 -8.56 0.08 -8.59
N ILE A 332 -9.60 -0.40 -9.25
CA ILE A 332 -10.92 0.24 -9.24
C ILE A 332 -11.56 0.04 -7.87
N ASP A 333 -11.91 1.15 -7.22
CA ASP A 333 -12.60 1.14 -5.92
C ASP A 333 -13.95 0.45 -6.08
N VAL A 334 -14.17 -0.59 -5.28
CA VAL A 334 -15.42 -1.35 -5.28
C VAL A 334 -15.96 -1.52 -3.86
N ASP A 335 -17.27 -1.67 -3.76
CA ASP A 335 -17.91 -2.08 -2.51
C ASP A 335 -17.74 -3.59 -2.24
N LYS A 336 -18.38 -4.06 -1.17
CA LYS A 336 -18.36 -5.47 -0.75
C LYS A 336 -18.94 -6.43 -1.79
N ASP A 337 -19.67 -5.94 -2.80
CA ASP A 337 -20.29 -6.73 -3.85
C ASP A 337 -19.61 -6.52 -5.22
N GLY A 338 -18.44 -5.86 -5.25
CA GLY A 338 -17.67 -5.62 -6.48
C GLY A 338 -18.23 -4.49 -7.35
N LYS A 339 -19.20 -3.71 -6.85
CA LYS A 339 -19.80 -2.60 -7.60
C LYS A 339 -18.90 -1.37 -7.55
N THR A 340 -18.68 -0.75 -8.71
CA THR A 340 -17.87 0.47 -8.83
C THR A 340 -18.70 1.74 -8.54
N SER A 341 -18.05 2.91 -8.56
CA SER A 341 -18.75 4.21 -8.48
C SER A 341 -19.61 4.54 -9.71
N MET A 342 -19.55 3.73 -10.78
CA MET A 342 -20.42 3.84 -11.95
C MET A 342 -21.52 2.77 -11.91
N THR A 343 -22.76 3.20 -12.13
CA THR A 343 -23.92 2.29 -12.06
C THR A 343 -23.85 1.26 -13.18
N ARG A 344 -24.17 -0.02 -12.89
CA ARG A 344 -24.09 -1.17 -13.81
C ARG A 344 -22.67 -1.58 -14.24
N LEU A 345 -21.64 -1.02 -13.61
CA LEU A 345 -20.26 -1.45 -13.78
C LEU A 345 -19.73 -2.08 -12.49
N TYR A 346 -19.20 -3.29 -12.63
CA TYR A 346 -18.54 -4.04 -11.57
C TYR A 346 -17.07 -4.24 -11.93
N ALA A 347 -16.23 -4.43 -10.93
CA ALA A 347 -14.85 -4.88 -11.09
C ALA A 347 -14.56 -6.00 -10.06
N VAL A 348 -13.88 -7.05 -10.50
CA VAL A 348 -13.56 -8.22 -9.68
C VAL A 348 -12.14 -8.73 -9.95
N GLY A 349 -11.56 -9.43 -8.97
CA GLY A 349 -10.18 -9.87 -9.00
C GLY A 349 -9.18 -8.72 -9.02
N GLU A 350 -7.97 -8.96 -9.52
CA GLU A 350 -6.83 -8.02 -9.45
C GLU A 350 -7.09 -6.64 -10.10
N THR A 351 -8.11 -6.49 -10.94
CA THR A 351 -8.50 -5.17 -11.46
C THR A 351 -9.18 -4.28 -10.39
N ALA A 352 -9.76 -4.90 -9.37
CA ALA A 352 -10.51 -4.24 -8.30
C ALA A 352 -9.65 -4.02 -7.05
N CYS A 353 -9.90 -2.91 -6.37
CA CYS A 353 -9.43 -2.66 -5.02
C CYS A 353 -10.61 -2.79 -4.06
N ASN A 354 -10.78 -3.99 -3.48
CA ASN A 354 -11.81 -4.28 -2.49
C ASN A 354 -11.34 -4.16 -1.03
N GLY A 355 -10.06 -3.83 -0.83
CA GLY A 355 -9.47 -3.63 0.48
C GLY A 355 -8.94 -4.88 1.19
N VAL A 356 -9.04 -6.08 0.60
CA VAL A 356 -8.53 -7.32 1.23
C VAL A 356 -7.02 -7.26 1.50
N HIS A 357 -6.25 -6.65 0.61
CA HIS A 357 -4.79 -6.82 0.59
C HIS A 357 -4.00 -5.73 1.34
N GLY A 358 -4.62 -4.57 1.64
CA GLY A 358 -3.87 -3.44 2.18
C GLY A 358 -2.65 -3.09 1.31
N LYS A 359 -1.54 -2.70 1.95
CA LYS A 359 -0.32 -2.28 1.25
C LYS A 359 0.47 -3.44 0.64
N ASN A 360 0.26 -4.66 1.11
CA ASN A 360 1.00 -5.83 0.65
C ASN A 360 0.17 -7.11 0.82
N ARG A 361 0.10 -7.92 -0.24
CA ARG A 361 -0.77 -9.10 -0.29
C ARG A 361 -0.11 -10.31 0.38
N LEU A 362 -0.84 -10.97 1.30
CA LEU A 362 -0.48 -12.30 1.81
C LEU A 362 -0.56 -13.32 0.67
N ALA A 363 0.48 -14.13 0.52
CA ALA A 363 0.57 -15.14 -0.53
C ALA A 363 -0.63 -16.13 -0.47
N SER A 364 -1.00 -16.69 -1.62
CA SER A 364 -2.21 -17.50 -1.85
C SER A 364 -3.60 -16.86 -1.58
N ASN A 365 -3.71 -15.60 -1.13
CA ASN A 365 -5.01 -14.89 -1.01
C ASN A 365 -5.63 -14.37 -2.34
N SER A 366 -4.85 -14.08 -3.39
CA SER A 366 -5.36 -13.39 -4.59
C SER A 366 -6.39 -14.21 -5.37
N LEU A 367 -6.15 -15.53 -5.56
CA LEU A 367 -7.13 -16.39 -6.22
C LEU A 367 -8.43 -16.47 -5.42
N LEU A 368 -8.33 -16.61 -4.09
CA LEU A 368 -9.50 -16.64 -3.21
C LEU A 368 -10.30 -15.34 -3.31
N GLU A 369 -9.65 -14.19 -3.14
CA GLU A 369 -10.26 -12.86 -3.29
C GLU A 369 -11.01 -12.75 -4.62
N SER A 370 -10.35 -13.14 -5.71
CA SER A 370 -10.86 -13.02 -7.06
C SER A 370 -12.16 -13.80 -7.26
N LEU A 371 -12.22 -15.02 -6.74
CA LEU A 371 -13.40 -15.88 -6.82
C LEU A 371 -14.52 -15.41 -5.88
N VAL A 372 -14.19 -14.97 -4.66
CA VAL A 372 -15.17 -14.45 -3.70
C VAL A 372 -15.89 -13.22 -4.27
N TRP A 373 -15.15 -12.23 -4.79
CA TRP A 373 -15.77 -11.03 -5.36
C TRP A 373 -16.49 -11.32 -6.68
N ALA A 374 -16.00 -12.25 -7.49
CA ALA A 374 -16.70 -12.70 -8.70
C ALA A 374 -18.09 -13.28 -8.38
N GLN A 375 -18.18 -14.19 -7.39
CA GLN A 375 -19.46 -14.75 -6.96
C GLN A 375 -20.39 -13.68 -6.37
N ARG A 376 -19.86 -12.78 -5.54
CA ARG A 376 -20.65 -11.72 -4.91
C ARG A 376 -21.21 -10.73 -5.94
N ALA A 377 -20.40 -10.33 -6.91
CA ALA A 377 -20.84 -9.48 -8.02
C ALA A 377 -21.93 -10.14 -8.85
N ALA A 378 -21.76 -11.41 -9.22
CA ALA A 378 -22.79 -12.16 -9.95
C ALA A 378 -24.11 -12.22 -9.16
N ARG A 379 -24.07 -12.57 -7.87
CA ARG A 379 -25.27 -12.60 -7.01
C ARG A 379 -25.94 -11.23 -6.92
N HIS A 380 -25.17 -10.17 -6.69
CA HIS A 380 -25.72 -8.82 -6.58
C HIS A 380 -26.32 -8.33 -7.91
N ILE A 381 -25.73 -8.68 -9.06
CA ILE A 381 -26.31 -8.42 -10.39
C ILE A 381 -27.66 -9.11 -10.52
N VAL A 382 -27.79 -10.36 -10.09
CA VAL A 382 -29.03 -11.15 -10.17
C VAL A 382 -30.12 -10.55 -9.29
N GLU A 383 -29.80 -10.27 -8.03
CA GLU A 383 -30.75 -9.72 -7.05
C GLU A 383 -31.29 -8.34 -7.47
N ASN A 384 -30.49 -7.57 -8.21
CA ASN A 384 -30.81 -6.21 -8.63
C ASN A 384 -30.99 -6.07 -10.15
N TYR A 385 -31.28 -7.17 -10.85
CA TYR A 385 -31.27 -7.19 -12.30
C TYR A 385 -32.37 -6.28 -12.88
N THR A 386 -31.96 -5.32 -13.70
CA THR A 386 -32.87 -4.44 -14.45
C THR A 386 -32.35 -4.26 -15.87
N LEU A 387 -33.26 -4.23 -16.86
CA LEU A 387 -32.90 -3.96 -18.25
C LEU A 387 -32.34 -2.54 -18.39
N SER A 388 -31.25 -2.38 -19.14
CA SER A 388 -30.66 -1.06 -19.42
C SER A 388 -31.51 -0.22 -20.37
N ASN A 389 -32.37 -0.88 -21.17
CA ASN A 389 -33.22 -0.31 -22.22
C ASN A 389 -32.46 0.61 -23.20
N PHE A 390 -31.15 0.40 -23.36
CA PHE A 390 -30.31 1.22 -24.21
C PHE A 390 -30.36 0.73 -25.66
N ASN A 391 -31.05 1.49 -26.52
CA ASN A 391 -31.29 1.14 -27.92
C ASN A 391 -30.66 2.13 -28.92
N GLU A 392 -29.82 3.05 -28.45
CA GLU A 392 -29.21 4.07 -29.31
C GLU A 392 -28.06 3.48 -30.14
N GLN A 393 -27.95 3.96 -31.38
CA GLN A 393 -26.83 3.63 -32.25
C GLN A 393 -25.62 4.48 -31.84
N ILE A 394 -24.52 3.82 -31.54
CA ILE A 394 -23.29 4.50 -31.11
C ILE A 394 -22.39 4.70 -32.32
N ALA A 395 -22.14 5.96 -32.67
CA ALA A 395 -21.08 6.31 -33.59
C ALA A 395 -19.73 6.19 -32.87
N ILE A 396 -18.84 5.34 -33.38
CA ILE A 396 -17.50 5.17 -32.84
C ILE A 396 -16.57 6.14 -33.57
N ASP A 397 -16.11 7.18 -32.86
CA ASP A 397 -15.05 8.06 -33.35
C ASP A 397 -13.68 7.40 -33.15
N GLN A 398 -13.17 6.79 -34.21
CA GLN A 398 -11.91 6.05 -34.18
C GLN A 398 -10.70 6.95 -33.86
N GLY A 399 -10.77 8.25 -34.17
CA GLY A 399 -9.69 9.19 -33.90
C GLY A 399 -9.37 9.33 -32.41
N GLN A 400 -10.35 9.09 -31.53
CA GLN A 400 -10.14 9.13 -30.08
C GLN A 400 -9.21 8.02 -29.57
N TYR A 401 -9.13 6.91 -30.32
CA TYR A 401 -8.34 5.75 -29.96
C TYR A 401 -6.99 5.71 -30.68
N GLU A 402 -6.62 6.77 -31.40
CA GLU A 402 -5.27 6.86 -31.96
C GLU A 402 -4.23 6.89 -30.82
N ASN A 403 -3.25 5.99 -30.89
CA ASN A 403 -2.19 5.82 -29.88
C ASN A 403 -2.71 5.63 -28.44
N TYR A 404 -3.90 5.03 -28.26
CA TYR A 404 -4.51 4.87 -26.94
C TYR A 404 -3.61 4.09 -25.96
N LYS A 405 -2.86 3.09 -26.43
CA LYS A 405 -1.98 2.26 -25.59
C LYS A 405 -0.93 3.10 -24.85
N GLU A 406 -0.26 4.02 -25.54
CA GLU A 406 0.73 4.90 -24.92
C GLU A 406 0.06 5.92 -24.00
N LYS A 407 -1.07 6.51 -24.42
CA LYS A 407 -1.86 7.43 -23.58
C LYS A 407 -2.28 6.75 -22.27
N TYR A 408 -2.70 5.49 -22.33
CA TYR A 408 -3.13 4.70 -21.17
C TYR A 408 -1.97 4.39 -20.24
N LYS A 409 -0.86 3.91 -20.79
CA LYS A 409 0.38 3.70 -20.04
C LYS A 409 0.79 4.95 -19.28
N GLN A 410 0.85 6.10 -19.95
CA GLN A 410 1.22 7.36 -19.32
C GLN A 410 0.20 7.79 -18.26
N ALA A 411 -1.11 7.68 -18.53
CA ALA A 411 -2.13 8.03 -17.57
C ALA A 411 -2.05 7.20 -16.28
N VAL A 412 -1.85 5.88 -16.40
CA VAL A 412 -1.73 4.97 -15.25
C VAL A 412 -0.45 5.24 -14.48
N LEU A 413 0.71 5.38 -15.15
CA LEU A 413 1.98 5.69 -14.50
C LEU A 413 1.94 7.05 -13.77
N LEU A 414 1.36 8.08 -14.37
CA LEU A 414 1.16 9.38 -13.74
C LEU A 414 0.23 9.30 -12.53
N ALA A 415 -0.83 8.48 -12.58
CA ALA A 415 -1.71 8.25 -11.44
C ALA A 415 -0.97 7.58 -10.28
N ILE A 416 -0.14 6.56 -10.57
CA ILE A 416 0.73 5.88 -9.60
C ILE A 416 1.67 6.89 -8.95
N GLU A 417 2.37 7.72 -9.74
CA GLU A 417 3.28 8.73 -9.20
C GLU A 417 2.56 9.78 -8.35
N LYS A 418 1.39 10.24 -8.78
CA LYS A 418 0.58 11.22 -8.05
C LYS A 418 0.15 10.68 -6.69
N GLU A 419 -0.28 9.42 -6.62
CA GLU A 419 -0.71 8.80 -5.36
C GLU A 419 0.48 8.57 -4.42
N LYS A 420 1.64 8.13 -4.95
CA LYS A 420 2.90 8.05 -4.18
C LYS A 420 3.29 9.40 -3.58
N ARG A 421 3.14 10.50 -4.35
CA ARG A 421 3.40 11.86 -3.86
C ARG A 421 2.39 12.27 -2.79
N ARG A 422 1.09 12.04 -3.01
CA ARG A 422 0.02 12.40 -2.06
C ARG A 422 0.21 11.82 -0.66
N LYS A 423 0.73 10.60 -0.55
CA LYS A 423 0.99 9.95 0.75
C LYS A 423 2.26 10.44 1.44
N SER A 424 3.13 11.13 0.71
CA SER A 424 4.41 11.68 1.20
C SER A 424 4.32 13.15 1.58
N THR A 425 3.15 13.79 1.49
CA THR A 425 2.99 15.25 1.55
C THR A 425 1.84 15.67 2.46
N MET A 426 1.92 16.88 3.03
CA MET A 426 0.80 17.48 3.75
C MET A 426 -0.26 17.90 2.73
N ASN A 427 -1.45 17.28 2.77
CA ASN A 427 -2.50 17.52 1.77
C ASN A 427 -2.82 19.02 1.62
N ASN A 428 -2.98 19.48 0.38
CA ASN A 428 -3.29 20.88 0.03
C ASN A 428 -4.45 21.50 0.83
N VAL A 429 -5.49 20.75 1.16
CA VAL A 429 -6.60 21.26 1.98
C VAL A 429 -6.12 21.55 3.40
N THR A 430 -5.35 20.64 4.00
CA THR A 430 -4.76 20.84 5.33
C THR A 430 -3.75 21.98 5.33
N MET A 431 -2.90 22.07 4.30
CA MET A 431 -1.96 23.19 4.13
C MET A 431 -2.73 24.52 4.11
N LYS A 432 -3.74 24.63 3.24
CA LYS A 432 -4.54 25.84 3.10
C LYS A 432 -5.32 26.22 4.37
N MET A 433 -5.95 25.24 5.03
CA MET A 433 -6.84 25.51 6.16
C MET A 433 -6.10 25.70 7.48
N ASN A 434 -4.95 25.05 7.66
CA ASN A 434 -4.30 24.96 8.98
C ASN A 434 -2.85 25.44 9.01
N ALA A 435 -2.20 25.66 7.86
CA ALA A 435 -0.79 26.04 7.79
C ALA A 435 -0.54 27.39 7.11
N ASP A 436 -1.28 27.74 6.04
CA ASP A 436 -1.06 28.98 5.27
C ASP A 436 -1.08 30.23 6.17
N ASP A 437 -2.07 30.36 7.06
CA ASP A 437 -2.16 31.51 7.98
C ASP A 437 -0.97 31.60 8.93
N LEU A 438 -0.42 30.46 9.34
CA LEU A 438 0.76 30.40 10.21
C LEU A 438 2.03 30.80 9.46
N ILE A 439 2.17 30.33 8.21
CA ILE A 439 3.29 30.70 7.33
C ILE A 439 3.22 32.19 7.01
N LEU A 440 2.02 32.71 6.66
CA LEU A 440 1.80 34.12 6.42
C LEU A 440 2.07 34.97 7.66
N SER A 441 1.71 34.48 8.85
CA SER A 441 2.05 35.17 10.11
C SER A 441 3.55 35.27 10.31
N ALA A 442 4.31 34.19 10.05
CA ALA A 442 5.76 34.20 10.15
C ALA A 442 6.40 35.13 9.11
N LEU A 443 5.89 35.15 7.87
CA LEU A 443 6.35 36.09 6.83
C LEU A 443 6.06 37.55 7.20
N LYS A 444 4.91 37.85 7.82
CA LYS A 444 4.58 39.20 8.30
C LYS A 444 5.46 39.64 9.46
N GLU A 445 5.88 38.70 10.31
CA GLU A 445 6.85 38.96 11.38
C GLU A 445 8.21 39.37 10.78
N ASP A 446 8.71 38.61 9.80
CA ASP A 446 10.00 38.86 9.14
C ASP A 446 9.97 40.10 8.21
N ILE A 447 8.84 40.33 7.52
CA ILE A 447 8.61 41.42 6.56
C ILE A 447 7.48 42.33 7.07
N THR A 448 7.77 43.11 8.11
CA THR A 448 6.75 44.00 8.71
C THR A 448 6.36 45.17 7.80
N SER A 449 7.32 45.74 7.05
CA SER A 449 7.08 46.83 6.10
C SER A 449 7.66 46.53 4.72
N GLU A 450 8.98 46.31 4.66
CA GLU A 450 9.71 45.89 3.47
C GLU A 450 11.01 45.17 3.88
N ASP A 451 11.59 44.39 2.99
CA ASP A 451 12.96 43.91 3.14
C ASP A 451 13.94 44.96 2.60
N ILE A 452 14.42 45.83 3.50
CA ILE A 452 15.34 46.94 3.18
C ILE A 452 16.62 46.41 2.53
N THR A 453 17.15 45.28 2.98
CA THR A 453 18.43 44.75 2.49
C THR A 453 18.26 44.28 1.05
N THR A 454 17.26 43.43 0.81
CA THR A 454 16.96 42.91 -0.53
C THR A 454 16.62 44.04 -1.50
N ASN A 455 15.72 44.95 -1.13
CA ASN A 455 15.29 46.06 -1.98
C ASN A 455 16.41 47.08 -2.27
N SER A 456 17.39 47.24 -1.38
CA SER A 456 18.51 48.15 -1.61
C SER A 456 19.44 47.69 -2.74
N VAL A 457 19.58 46.37 -2.92
CA VAL A 457 20.47 45.75 -3.91
C VAL A 457 19.70 45.32 -5.17
N MET A 458 18.44 44.88 -5.02
CA MET A 458 17.59 44.37 -6.10
C MET A 458 16.35 45.26 -6.25
N ARG A 459 16.46 46.30 -7.09
CA ARG A 459 15.40 47.32 -7.27
C ARG A 459 14.33 46.91 -8.28
N GLU A 460 14.73 46.12 -9.27
CA GLU A 460 13.87 45.67 -10.36
C GLU A 460 13.72 44.15 -10.31
N TYR A 461 12.70 43.64 -11.00
CA TYR A 461 12.53 42.21 -11.18
C TYR A 461 13.78 41.62 -11.84
N GLN A 462 14.34 40.58 -11.25
CA GLN A 462 15.40 39.79 -11.83
C GLN A 462 15.12 38.34 -11.52
N GLU A 463 14.94 37.51 -12.55
CA GLU A 463 14.83 36.07 -12.36
C GLU A 463 16.18 35.52 -11.89
N GLY A 464 16.14 34.64 -10.91
CA GLY A 464 17.33 33.98 -10.38
C GLY A 464 17.05 32.57 -9.90
N GLU A 465 18.13 31.88 -9.59
CA GLU A 465 18.14 30.51 -9.12
C GLU A 465 19.02 30.37 -7.87
N VAL A 466 18.54 29.60 -6.90
CA VAL A 466 19.28 29.26 -5.68
C VAL A 466 19.15 27.78 -5.36
N GLU A 467 20.22 27.20 -4.81
CA GLU A 467 20.29 25.79 -4.46
C GLU A 467 20.04 25.57 -2.96
N LEU A 468 19.18 24.60 -2.65
CA LEU A 468 19.00 24.10 -1.29
C LEU A 468 20.03 23.01 -0.99
N ILE A 469 20.89 23.25 -0.01
CA ILE A 469 22.01 22.38 0.33
C ILE A 469 21.91 21.89 1.78
N CYS A 470 22.11 20.59 1.96
CA CYS A 470 22.20 19.96 3.26
C CYS A 470 23.56 20.22 3.92
N LYS A 471 23.58 20.69 5.18
CA LYS A 471 24.83 20.97 5.92
C LYS A 471 25.12 19.96 7.02
N GLN A 472 24.16 19.08 7.32
CA GLN A 472 24.25 18.07 8.37
C GLN A 472 23.48 16.81 7.96
N ASP A 473 24.02 15.64 8.28
CA ASP A 473 23.33 14.37 8.06
C ASP A 473 22.02 14.30 8.86
N GLY A 474 20.94 13.80 8.24
CA GLY A 474 19.66 13.68 8.91
C GLY A 474 18.54 13.13 8.04
N VAL A 475 17.31 13.39 8.45
CA VAL A 475 16.07 13.06 7.73
C VAL A 475 15.39 14.36 7.34
N ILE A 476 15.04 14.50 6.06
CA ILE A 476 14.37 15.70 5.56
C ILE A 476 12.86 15.64 5.86
N ALA A 477 12.28 16.75 6.33
CA ALA A 477 10.84 16.88 6.54
C ALA A 477 10.39 18.34 6.40
N GLY A 478 9.27 18.57 5.72
CA GLY A 478 8.69 19.90 5.53
C GLY A 478 9.00 20.54 4.18
N LEU A 479 9.35 19.77 3.16
CA LEU A 479 9.65 20.31 1.82
C LEU A 479 8.47 21.07 1.22
N ASP A 480 7.23 20.62 1.44
CA ASP A 480 6.05 21.35 0.97
C ASP A 480 5.84 22.66 1.72
N VAL A 481 6.12 22.71 3.02
CA VAL A 481 6.02 23.93 3.83
C VAL A 481 7.08 24.93 3.36
N PHE A 482 8.31 24.45 3.13
CA PHE A 482 9.40 25.23 2.56
C PHE A 482 9.01 25.83 1.20
N LYS A 483 8.46 25.00 0.29
CA LYS A 483 7.97 25.45 -1.01
C LYS A 483 6.85 26.48 -0.86
N ARG A 484 5.92 26.23 0.06
CA ARG A 484 4.72 27.06 0.25
C ARG A 484 5.05 28.48 0.68
N VAL A 485 6.12 28.68 1.46
CA VAL A 485 6.62 30.01 1.84
C VAL A 485 6.86 30.88 0.60
N PHE A 486 7.54 30.35 -0.42
CA PHE A 486 7.82 31.10 -1.65
C PHE A 486 6.58 31.28 -2.51
N GLU A 487 5.71 30.28 -2.62
CA GLU A 487 4.46 30.39 -3.38
C GLU A 487 3.50 31.45 -2.81
N LEU A 488 3.52 31.66 -1.49
CA LEU A 488 2.72 32.69 -0.83
C LEU A 488 3.26 34.11 -1.09
N LEU A 489 4.57 34.25 -1.31
CA LEU A 489 5.20 35.52 -1.70
C LEU A 489 5.01 35.82 -3.19
N ASP A 490 5.20 34.81 -4.05
CA ASP A 490 4.96 34.88 -5.49
C ASP A 490 4.57 33.51 -6.06
N VAL A 491 3.36 33.43 -6.62
CA VAL A 491 2.78 32.24 -7.23
C VAL A 491 3.58 31.72 -8.43
N ASN A 492 4.44 32.55 -9.03
CA ASN A 492 5.28 32.16 -10.17
C ASN A 492 6.57 31.45 -9.75
N THR A 493 6.87 31.38 -8.44
CA THR A 493 8.07 30.71 -7.95
C THR A 493 8.01 29.20 -8.24
N LYS A 494 9.07 28.67 -8.84
CA LYS A 494 9.21 27.25 -9.19
C LYS A 494 10.21 26.59 -8.25
N VAL A 495 9.79 25.50 -7.62
CA VAL A 495 10.65 24.70 -6.74
C VAL A 495 10.73 23.28 -7.28
N ILE A 496 11.95 22.77 -7.41
CA ILE A 496 12.25 21.40 -7.81
C ILE A 496 13.06 20.75 -6.70
N PHE A 497 12.55 19.66 -6.11
CA PHE A 497 13.29 18.88 -5.12
C PHE A 497 13.89 17.62 -5.73
N TYR A 498 15.05 17.20 -5.21
CA TYR A 498 15.75 15.95 -5.54
C TYR A 498 15.67 14.92 -4.42
N CYS A 499 14.93 15.24 -3.36
CA CYS A 499 14.57 14.35 -2.26
C CYS A 499 13.09 14.54 -1.93
N LYS A 500 12.54 13.64 -1.13
CA LYS A 500 11.19 13.74 -0.55
C LYS A 500 11.26 13.65 0.97
N ASP A 501 10.23 14.14 1.64
CA ASP A 501 10.08 14.01 3.09
C ASP A 501 10.23 12.53 3.52
N GLY A 502 11.06 12.29 4.54
CA GLY A 502 11.39 10.96 5.06
C GLY A 502 12.69 10.39 4.50
N ASP A 503 13.25 10.95 3.43
CA ASP A 503 14.55 10.54 2.91
C ASP A 503 15.68 10.87 3.90
N THR A 504 16.67 9.98 3.98
CA THR A 504 17.93 10.27 4.67
C THR A 504 18.82 11.11 3.76
N VAL A 505 19.36 12.22 4.28
CA VAL A 505 20.21 13.16 3.56
C VAL A 505 21.60 13.26 4.18
N LYS A 506 22.58 13.64 3.36
CA LYS A 506 23.99 13.73 3.76
C LYS A 506 24.51 15.17 3.65
N LYS A 507 25.44 15.53 4.54
CA LYS A 507 26.15 16.81 4.47
C LYS A 507 26.77 17.01 3.07
N GLY A 508 26.48 18.15 2.46
CA GLY A 508 26.91 18.52 1.11
C GLY A 508 25.92 18.15 0.01
N GLN A 509 24.87 17.37 0.30
CA GLN A 509 23.89 16.96 -0.69
C GLN A 509 23.04 18.15 -1.17
N LYS A 510 22.90 18.27 -2.49
CA LYS A 510 21.93 19.18 -3.13
C LYS A 510 20.54 18.57 -3.01
N LEU A 511 19.64 19.28 -2.32
CA LEU A 511 18.28 18.82 -2.02
C LEU A 511 17.24 19.35 -3.01
N GLY A 512 17.53 20.48 -3.65
CA GLY A 512 16.63 21.08 -4.62
C GLY A 512 17.12 22.41 -5.16
N VAL A 513 16.31 22.99 -6.02
CA VAL A 513 16.54 24.26 -6.70
C VAL A 513 15.25 25.08 -6.65
N ILE A 514 15.39 26.37 -6.37
CA ILE A 514 14.31 27.35 -6.36
C ILE A 514 14.61 28.39 -7.42
N ARG A 515 13.62 28.69 -8.27
CA ARG A 515 13.68 29.72 -9.32
C ARG A 515 12.53 30.70 -9.18
N GLY A 516 12.83 31.98 -9.24
CA GLY A 516 11.84 33.05 -9.15
C GLY A 516 12.52 34.42 -9.12
N ASP A 517 11.74 35.47 -8.82
CA ASP A 517 12.31 36.79 -8.57
C ASP A 517 13.29 36.71 -7.38
N ILE A 518 14.53 37.16 -7.58
CA ILE A 518 15.56 37.17 -6.54
C ILE A 518 15.07 37.87 -5.26
N ARG A 519 14.21 38.89 -5.38
CA ARG A 519 13.62 39.58 -4.22
C ARG A 519 12.79 38.64 -3.36
N VAL A 520 12.01 37.77 -4.00
CA VAL A 520 11.19 36.74 -3.33
C VAL A 520 12.08 35.67 -2.70
N LEU A 521 13.12 35.24 -3.43
CA LEU A 521 14.05 34.21 -2.95
C LEU A 521 14.77 34.65 -1.67
N LEU A 522 15.25 35.89 -1.63
CA LEU A 522 15.94 36.46 -0.47
C LEU A 522 14.97 36.75 0.69
N SER A 523 13.83 37.40 0.40
CA SER A 523 12.86 37.76 1.45
C SER A 523 12.24 36.54 2.14
N GLY A 524 12.08 35.43 1.40
CA GLY A 524 11.52 34.18 1.93
C GLY A 524 12.54 33.24 2.58
N GLU A 525 13.85 33.46 2.37
CA GLU A 525 14.91 32.50 2.69
C GLU A 525 14.87 32.06 4.17
N ARG A 526 14.89 33.03 5.09
CA ARG A 526 15.06 32.73 6.52
C ARG A 526 13.84 32.03 7.11
N THR A 527 12.66 32.53 6.77
CA THR A 527 11.37 31.93 7.15
C THR A 527 11.28 30.49 6.62
N ALA A 528 11.55 30.27 5.33
CA ALA A 528 11.48 28.93 4.72
C ALA A 528 12.46 27.94 5.37
N LEU A 529 13.72 28.36 5.54
CA LEU A 529 14.74 27.54 6.19
C LEU A 529 14.39 27.26 7.66
N ASN A 530 13.83 28.21 8.42
CA ASN A 530 13.44 27.95 9.81
C ASN A 530 12.42 26.82 9.94
N PHE A 531 11.37 26.81 9.11
CA PHE A 531 10.41 25.70 9.07
C PHE A 531 11.09 24.38 8.70
N LEU A 532 11.82 24.36 7.58
CA LEU A 532 12.43 23.13 7.08
C LEU A 532 13.45 22.54 8.05
N GLN A 533 14.33 23.38 8.61
CA GLN A 533 15.37 22.96 9.55
C GLN A 533 14.78 22.44 10.86
N ARG A 534 13.74 23.09 11.39
CA ARG A 534 13.03 22.66 12.61
C ARG A 534 12.33 21.32 12.39
N MET A 535 11.55 21.21 11.32
CA MET A 535 10.82 19.98 10.98
C MET A 535 11.78 18.82 10.69
N SER A 536 12.82 19.04 9.89
CA SER A 536 13.83 18.02 9.58
C SER A 536 14.62 17.61 10.83
N GLY A 537 14.88 18.55 11.74
CA GLY A 537 15.47 18.27 13.05
C GLY A 537 14.64 17.32 13.91
N ILE A 538 13.33 17.58 14.02
CA ILE A 538 12.36 16.70 14.69
C ILE A 538 12.30 15.33 14.04
N ALA A 539 12.21 15.25 12.71
CA ALA A 539 12.17 13.99 11.98
C ALA A 539 13.45 13.17 12.19
N THR A 540 14.61 13.84 12.18
CA THR A 540 15.92 13.21 12.44
C THR A 540 15.99 12.66 13.86
N TYR A 541 15.62 13.45 14.86
CA TYR A 541 15.63 13.04 16.25
C TYR A 541 14.66 11.87 16.50
N THR A 542 13.45 11.96 15.94
CA THR A 542 12.44 10.90 16.03
C THR A 542 12.95 9.62 15.38
N ARG A 543 13.55 9.67 14.19
CA ARG A 543 14.11 8.49 13.50
C ARG A 543 15.17 7.77 14.35
N ASN A 544 16.02 8.53 15.03
CA ASN A 544 17.07 7.97 15.87
C ASN A 544 16.52 7.21 17.07
N ILE A 545 15.37 7.62 17.61
CA ILE A 545 14.71 6.93 18.72
C ILE A 545 13.84 5.78 18.19
N ALA A 546 13.07 6.00 17.12
CA ALA A 546 12.20 4.99 16.51
C ALA A 546 12.96 3.73 16.12
N ARG A 547 14.21 3.85 15.64
CA ARG A 547 15.09 2.72 15.33
C ARG A 547 15.37 1.79 16.52
N LEU A 548 15.32 2.30 17.75
CA LEU A 548 15.54 1.49 18.95
C LEU A 548 14.36 0.56 19.24
N PHE A 549 13.23 0.75 18.57
CA PHE A 549 12.02 -0.07 18.69
C PHE A 549 11.81 -1.02 17.51
N GLU A 550 12.69 -1.01 16.50
CA GLU A 550 12.58 -1.93 15.36
C GLU A 550 12.61 -3.39 15.84
N GLY A 551 11.64 -4.19 15.39
CA GLY A 551 11.46 -5.58 15.83
C GLY A 551 10.59 -5.74 17.08
N THR A 552 10.13 -4.65 17.70
CA THR A 552 9.19 -4.70 18.83
C THR A 552 7.77 -4.29 18.43
N LYS A 553 6.78 -4.66 19.24
CA LYS A 553 5.38 -4.22 19.04
C LYS A 553 5.14 -2.77 19.50
N THR A 554 6.08 -2.18 20.22
CA THR A 554 5.92 -0.89 20.89
C THR A 554 5.99 0.26 19.90
N LYS A 555 5.04 1.19 19.97
CA LYS A 555 5.00 2.39 19.12
C LYS A 555 5.46 3.62 19.88
N LEU A 556 6.35 4.40 19.25
CA LEU A 556 6.83 5.68 19.76
C LEU A 556 5.82 6.80 19.44
N LEU A 557 5.26 7.41 20.47
CA LEU A 557 4.27 8.48 20.36
C LEU A 557 4.87 9.85 20.69
N ASP A 558 4.40 10.89 20.01
CA ASP A 558 4.63 12.27 20.43
C ASP A 558 3.73 12.70 21.60
N THR A 559 3.84 13.95 22.02
CA THR A 559 2.93 14.55 23.01
C THR A 559 2.38 15.88 22.50
N ARG A 560 1.71 16.63 23.38
CA ARG A 560 1.27 18.01 23.11
C ARG A 560 2.27 19.07 23.59
N LYS A 561 3.47 18.68 24.04
CA LYS A 561 4.58 19.58 24.37
C LYS A 561 5.23 20.13 23.09
N THR A 562 4.42 20.82 22.30
CA THR A 562 4.77 21.45 21.02
C THR A 562 4.88 22.95 21.20
N THR A 563 5.64 23.61 20.35
CA THR A 563 5.66 25.08 20.29
C THR A 563 4.25 25.60 19.98
N PRO A 564 3.74 26.64 20.67
CA PRO A 564 2.44 27.22 20.37
C PRO A 564 2.31 27.55 18.88
N ASN A 565 1.14 27.28 18.30
CA ASN A 565 0.83 27.40 16.86
C ASN A 565 1.63 26.50 15.90
N MET A 566 2.74 25.88 16.30
CA MET A 566 3.57 25.08 15.40
C MET A 566 3.19 23.59 15.34
N ARG A 567 2.14 23.19 16.07
CA ARG A 567 1.77 21.78 16.23
C ARG A 567 1.55 21.04 14.91
N VAL A 568 0.96 21.72 13.92
CA VAL A 568 0.72 21.14 12.59
C VAL A 568 2.02 20.71 11.91
N PHE A 569 3.08 21.50 12.09
CA PHE A 569 4.40 21.25 11.50
C PHE A 569 5.17 20.22 12.33
N GLU A 570 5.23 20.40 13.65
CA GLU A 570 6.03 19.55 14.54
C GLU A 570 5.50 18.11 14.60
N LYS A 571 4.19 17.91 14.70
CA LYS A 571 3.60 16.56 14.70
C LYS A 571 3.70 15.88 13.33
N TYR A 572 3.60 16.64 12.24
CA TYR A 572 3.85 16.10 10.92
C TYR A 572 5.30 15.58 10.82
N ALA A 573 6.27 16.36 11.30
CA ALA A 573 7.67 15.96 11.31
C ALA A 573 7.95 14.69 12.13
N VAL A 574 7.27 14.49 13.27
CA VAL A 574 7.35 13.23 14.03
C VAL A 574 6.94 12.04 13.15
N LYS A 575 5.80 12.13 12.45
CA LYS A 575 5.34 11.05 11.56
C LYS A 575 6.34 10.74 10.47
N VAL A 576 6.91 11.77 9.84
CA VAL A 576 7.97 11.61 8.82
C VAL A 576 9.21 10.92 9.40
N GLY A 577 9.53 11.21 10.66
CA GLY A 577 10.60 10.55 11.42
C GLY A 577 10.32 9.08 11.79
N GLY A 578 9.10 8.58 11.59
CA GLY A 578 8.70 7.21 11.94
C GLY A 578 8.07 7.06 13.33
N GLY A 579 7.77 8.17 14.02
CA GLY A 579 6.92 8.16 15.21
C GLY A 579 5.44 8.24 14.84
N TYR A 580 4.59 8.20 15.86
CA TYR A 580 3.14 8.32 15.72
C TYR A 580 2.62 9.50 16.52
N ASN A 581 1.51 10.08 16.08
CA ASN A 581 0.85 11.11 16.85
C ASN A 581 0.00 10.44 17.94
N HIS A 582 0.11 10.92 19.18
CA HIS A 582 -0.79 10.56 20.29
C HIS A 582 -2.19 11.17 20.03
N ARG A 583 -2.57 12.22 20.77
CA ARG A 583 -3.66 13.12 20.41
C ARG A 583 -3.14 14.44 19.85
N TYR A 584 -3.84 15.01 18.87
CA TYR A 584 -3.45 16.27 18.23
C TYR A 584 -3.89 17.47 19.07
N ASN A 585 -5.08 17.46 19.67
CA ASN A 585 -5.61 18.52 20.52
C ASN A 585 -6.51 17.96 21.65
N LEU A 586 -7.21 18.83 22.40
CA LEU A 586 -8.10 18.41 23.50
C LEU A 586 -9.39 17.72 23.02
N SER A 587 -9.76 17.91 21.76
CA SER A 587 -11.00 17.41 21.17
C SER A 587 -10.89 16.00 20.58
N ASP A 588 -9.68 15.43 20.44
CA ASP A 588 -9.49 14.15 19.74
C ASP A 588 -9.68 12.93 20.63
N GLY A 589 -9.37 13.03 21.93
CA GLY A 589 -9.37 11.89 22.84
C GLY A 589 -9.34 12.29 24.30
N ILE A 590 -9.85 11.39 25.15
CA ILE A 590 -9.99 11.61 26.59
C ILE A 590 -8.73 11.09 27.26
N LEU A 591 -8.01 11.97 27.94
CA LEU A 591 -6.84 11.62 28.76
C LEU A 591 -7.06 12.18 30.17
N LEU A 592 -7.30 11.28 31.11
CA LEU A 592 -7.53 11.58 32.52
C LEU A 592 -6.20 11.47 33.28
N LYS A 593 -5.64 12.61 33.66
CA LYS A 593 -4.44 12.70 34.51
C LYS A 593 -4.79 12.84 35.99
N ASP A 594 -3.80 12.74 36.87
CA ASP A 594 -3.84 13.04 38.31
C ASP A 594 -4.89 14.09 38.75
N ASN A 595 -4.87 15.28 38.15
CA ASN A 595 -5.74 16.40 38.50
C ASN A 595 -7.21 16.15 38.12
N HIS A 596 -7.47 15.42 37.03
CA HIS A 596 -8.82 15.04 36.61
C HIS A 596 -9.37 13.96 37.55
N ILE A 597 -8.52 13.01 37.94
CA ILE A 597 -8.85 11.94 38.88
C ILE A 597 -9.20 12.54 40.25
N GLY A 598 -8.36 13.46 40.74
CA GLY A 598 -8.61 14.20 41.98
C GLY A 598 -9.90 15.02 41.93
N ALA A 599 -10.15 15.72 40.82
CA ALA A 599 -11.38 16.51 40.64
C ALA A 599 -12.66 15.65 40.58
N ALA A 600 -12.58 14.44 40.01
CA ALA A 600 -13.69 13.51 39.95
C ALA A 600 -13.89 12.74 41.27
N GLY A 601 -12.94 12.80 42.21
CA GLY A 601 -12.99 12.08 43.47
C GLY A 601 -12.55 10.61 43.39
N GLY A 602 -11.83 10.22 42.34
CA GLY A 602 -11.25 8.87 42.20
C GLY A 602 -11.20 8.36 40.75
N VAL A 603 -10.44 7.29 40.53
CA VAL A 603 -10.17 6.70 39.20
C VAL A 603 -11.46 6.19 38.56
N LYS A 604 -12.20 5.36 39.28
CA LYS A 604 -13.46 4.77 38.82
C LYS A 604 -14.48 5.85 38.47
N GLN A 605 -14.62 6.87 39.31
CA GLN A 605 -15.57 7.97 39.10
C GLN A 605 -15.20 8.81 37.87
N ALA A 606 -13.90 9.09 37.66
CA ALA A 606 -13.42 9.82 36.49
C ALA A 606 -13.77 9.09 35.18
N ILE A 607 -13.55 7.78 35.11
CA ILE A 607 -13.87 6.96 33.93
C ILE A 607 -15.39 6.90 33.70
N MET A 608 -16.19 6.72 34.76
CA MET A 608 -17.65 6.69 34.63
C MET A 608 -18.20 8.01 34.07
N MET A 609 -17.74 9.14 34.60
CA MET A 609 -18.14 10.47 34.11
C MET A 609 -17.70 10.70 32.67
N ALA A 610 -16.50 10.22 32.29
CA ALA A 610 -16.02 10.29 30.91
C ALA A 610 -16.89 9.47 29.95
N LYS A 611 -17.30 8.25 30.34
CA LYS A 611 -18.19 7.38 29.56
C LYS A 611 -19.59 7.95 29.40
N GLU A 612 -20.12 8.62 30.43
CA GLU A 612 -21.42 9.27 30.37
C GLU A 612 -21.43 10.46 29.40
N TYR A 613 -20.34 11.25 29.39
CA TYR A 613 -20.25 12.46 28.58
C TYR A 613 -19.88 12.21 27.11
N ALA A 614 -18.96 11.28 26.86
CA ALA A 614 -18.37 11.12 25.54
C ALA A 614 -19.00 10.00 24.70
N PRO A 615 -19.07 10.17 23.37
CA PRO A 615 -19.49 9.08 22.47
C PRO A 615 -18.57 7.86 22.60
N PHE A 616 -19.14 6.66 22.46
CA PHE A 616 -18.43 5.38 22.56
C PHE A 616 -17.23 5.22 21.60
N VAL A 617 -17.13 6.07 20.58
CA VAL A 617 -16.01 6.06 19.62
C VAL A 617 -14.75 6.75 20.14
N ARG A 618 -14.81 7.48 21.27
CA ARG A 618 -13.62 8.10 21.88
C ARG A 618 -13.05 7.19 22.95
N LYS A 619 -11.82 6.71 22.71
CA LYS A 619 -11.05 5.96 23.72
C LYS A 619 -10.80 6.82 24.97
N ILE A 620 -10.85 6.19 26.13
CA ILE A 620 -10.54 6.74 27.44
C ILE A 620 -9.18 6.22 27.87
N GLU A 621 -8.22 7.15 27.93
CA GLU A 621 -6.90 6.93 28.49
C GLU A 621 -6.84 7.52 29.91
N ILE A 622 -6.24 6.79 30.84
CA ILE A 622 -6.11 7.23 32.23
C ILE A 622 -4.72 6.96 32.79
N GLU A 623 -4.19 7.94 33.51
CA GLU A 623 -2.93 7.89 34.23
C GLU A 623 -3.11 7.13 35.56
N VAL A 624 -2.20 6.20 35.81
CA VAL A 624 -2.14 5.44 37.07
C VAL A 624 -0.73 5.47 37.63
N GLU A 625 -0.63 5.65 38.94
CA GLU A 625 0.65 5.75 39.66
C GLU A 625 0.99 4.47 40.43
N ASN A 626 0.03 3.54 40.59
CA ASN A 626 0.21 2.29 41.33
C ASN A 626 -0.76 1.19 40.84
N LEU A 627 -0.51 -0.05 41.26
CA LEU A 627 -1.28 -1.22 40.85
C LEU A 627 -2.74 -1.23 41.35
N ASP A 628 -3.08 -0.46 42.39
CA ASP A 628 -4.46 -0.40 42.88
C ASP A 628 -5.31 0.54 42.02
N MET A 629 -4.78 1.72 41.65
CA MET A 629 -5.38 2.60 40.64
C MET A 629 -5.56 1.88 39.31
N LEU A 630 -4.59 1.06 38.91
CA LEU A 630 -4.69 0.22 37.71
C LEU A 630 -5.89 -0.73 37.78
N LYS A 631 -6.08 -1.45 38.89
CA LYS A 631 -7.23 -2.37 39.05
C LYS A 631 -8.55 -1.63 38.95
N GLU A 632 -8.67 -0.47 39.61
CA GLU A 632 -9.86 0.38 39.51
C GLU A 632 -10.13 0.84 38.07
N ALA A 633 -9.08 1.24 37.34
CA ALA A 633 -9.20 1.67 35.95
C ALA A 633 -9.65 0.55 35.02
N LEU A 634 -9.11 -0.66 35.20
CA LEU A 634 -9.49 -1.84 34.42
C LEU A 634 -10.93 -2.27 34.72
N GLU A 635 -11.36 -2.26 35.99
CA GLU A 635 -12.74 -2.57 36.38
C GLU A 635 -13.73 -1.55 35.83
N ALA A 636 -13.37 -0.27 35.82
CA ALA A 636 -14.17 0.79 35.22
C ALA A 636 -14.15 0.76 33.67
N GLY A 637 -13.25 -0.03 33.07
CA GLY A 637 -13.13 -0.27 31.65
C GLY A 637 -12.49 0.89 30.88
N ALA A 638 -11.35 1.40 31.36
CA ALA A 638 -10.48 2.27 30.57
C ALA A 638 -9.93 1.52 29.33
N ASP A 639 -9.78 2.22 28.21
CA ASP A 639 -9.27 1.64 26.96
C ASP A 639 -7.74 1.60 26.94
N ILE A 640 -7.10 2.61 27.54
CA ILE A 640 -5.64 2.76 27.59
C ILE A 640 -5.22 3.14 29.01
N ILE A 641 -4.19 2.47 29.53
CA ILE A 641 -3.58 2.76 30.82
C ILE A 641 -2.22 3.42 30.61
N MET A 642 -2.07 4.66 31.09
CA MET A 642 -0.81 5.38 31.14
C MET A 642 -0.11 5.10 32.49
N LEU A 643 1.00 4.38 32.43
CA LEU A 643 1.85 4.03 33.57
C LEU A 643 2.81 5.20 33.82
N ASP A 644 2.54 6.01 34.85
CA ASP A 644 3.37 7.17 35.20
C ASP A 644 4.12 6.93 36.52
N ASN A 645 5.40 7.28 36.55
CA ASN A 645 6.30 7.16 37.73
C ASN A 645 6.35 5.77 38.42
N MET A 646 5.97 4.69 37.73
CA MET A 646 6.02 3.32 38.25
C MET A 646 7.42 2.70 38.10
N SER A 647 7.77 1.76 39.00
CA SER A 647 9.02 0.99 38.87
C SER A 647 8.96 0.02 37.68
N ILE A 648 10.11 -0.43 37.17
CA ILE A 648 10.14 -1.40 36.05
C ILE A 648 9.44 -2.71 36.42
N GLU A 649 9.53 -3.13 37.68
CA GLU A 649 8.85 -4.31 38.19
C GLU A 649 7.33 -4.13 38.17
N ASP A 650 6.84 -3.01 38.70
CA ASP A 650 5.41 -2.70 38.73
C ASP A 650 4.85 -2.51 37.30
N MET A 651 5.60 -1.89 36.39
CA MET A 651 5.17 -1.75 35.00
C MET A 651 5.04 -3.12 34.31
N ARG A 652 5.96 -4.06 34.55
CA ARG A 652 5.84 -5.42 34.00
C ARG A 652 4.63 -6.16 34.56
N GLU A 653 4.32 -5.96 35.84
CA GLU A 653 3.10 -6.50 36.43
C GLU A 653 1.85 -5.86 35.84
N ALA A 654 1.85 -4.54 35.68
CA ALA A 654 0.75 -3.80 35.06
C ALA A 654 0.46 -4.28 33.63
N VAL A 655 1.50 -4.46 32.81
CA VAL A 655 1.37 -5.01 31.44
C VAL A 655 0.72 -6.39 31.45
N LYS A 656 1.04 -7.26 32.43
CA LYS A 656 0.38 -8.57 32.57
C LYS A 656 -1.10 -8.43 32.92
N LEU A 657 -1.44 -7.52 33.83
CA LEU A 657 -2.82 -7.29 34.27
C LEU A 657 -3.70 -6.66 33.17
N CYS A 658 -3.13 -5.80 32.32
CA CYS A 658 -3.82 -5.16 31.20
C CYS A 658 -4.09 -6.11 30.01
N LYS A 659 -3.38 -7.24 29.91
CA LYS A 659 -3.45 -8.12 28.74
C LYS A 659 -4.89 -8.55 28.42
N GLY A 660 -5.37 -8.16 27.24
CA GLY A 660 -6.73 -8.45 26.75
C GLY A 660 -7.83 -7.57 27.35
N LYS A 661 -7.48 -6.56 28.15
CA LYS A 661 -8.42 -5.63 28.80
C LYS A 661 -8.22 -4.16 28.39
N ALA A 662 -6.96 -3.72 28.30
CA ALA A 662 -6.61 -2.36 27.92
C ALA A 662 -5.23 -2.32 27.25
N GLU A 663 -4.98 -1.32 26.41
CA GLU A 663 -3.65 -1.02 25.90
C GLU A 663 -2.80 -0.31 26.97
N THR A 664 -1.48 -0.40 26.87
CA THR A 664 -0.55 0.20 27.84
C THR A 664 0.33 1.26 27.21
N GLU A 665 0.42 2.40 27.87
CA GLU A 665 1.34 3.49 27.53
C GLU A 665 2.27 3.76 28.72
N CYS A 666 3.55 4.02 28.45
CA CYS A 666 4.45 4.60 29.43
C CYS A 666 4.79 6.04 29.04
N SER A 667 4.73 6.97 30.01
CA SER A 667 5.10 8.37 29.85
C SER A 667 6.11 8.78 30.94
N GLY A 668 6.86 9.86 30.69
CA GLY A 668 7.80 10.43 31.67
C GLY A 668 9.28 10.21 31.36
N ASN A 669 10.04 11.30 31.21
CA ASN A 669 11.51 11.33 31.04
C ASN A 669 12.11 10.31 30.05
N VAL A 670 11.39 10.02 28.96
CA VAL A 670 11.85 9.17 27.86
C VAL A 670 12.86 9.92 27.00
N THR A 671 14.15 9.71 27.31
CA THR A 671 15.30 10.17 26.51
C THR A 671 15.93 9.01 25.75
N LYS A 672 16.82 9.29 24.81
CA LYS A 672 17.56 8.26 24.06
C LYS A 672 18.31 7.29 24.98
N GLU A 673 18.77 7.75 26.14
CA GLU A 673 19.55 6.99 27.10
C GLU A 673 18.68 6.05 27.95
N ASN A 674 17.44 6.45 28.26
CA ASN A 674 16.53 5.69 29.11
C ASN A 674 15.56 4.81 28.33
N VAL A 675 15.28 5.15 27.06
CA VAL A 675 14.27 4.47 26.26
C VAL A 675 14.58 2.99 26.06
N ALA A 676 15.86 2.61 25.93
CA ALA A 676 16.28 1.21 25.76
C ALA A 676 15.85 0.33 26.95
N ARG A 677 15.78 0.88 28.17
CA ARG A 677 15.36 0.14 29.36
C ARG A 677 13.84 -0.08 29.42
N LEU A 678 13.07 0.78 28.74
CA LEU A 678 11.61 0.70 28.68
C LEU A 678 11.13 -0.29 27.61
N VAL A 679 11.95 -0.57 26.59
CA VAL A 679 11.64 -1.55 25.53
C VAL A 679 11.32 -2.93 26.13
N ASP A 680 12.12 -3.37 27.11
CA ASP A 680 11.99 -4.69 27.75
C ASP A 680 10.76 -4.83 28.67
N VAL A 681 10.01 -3.75 28.88
CA VAL A 681 8.76 -3.78 29.67
C VAL A 681 7.62 -4.38 28.86
N GLY A 682 7.63 -4.19 27.53
CA GLY A 682 6.61 -4.74 26.63
C GLY A 682 5.29 -3.96 26.57
N VAL A 683 5.32 -2.66 26.89
CA VAL A 683 4.18 -1.74 26.71
C VAL A 683 3.83 -1.57 25.23
N ASP A 684 2.58 -1.21 24.94
CA ASP A 684 2.11 -1.00 23.56
C ASP A 684 2.58 0.35 23.01
N TYR A 685 2.67 1.37 23.87
CA TYR A 685 3.07 2.72 23.52
C TYR A 685 4.10 3.30 24.49
N ILE A 686 4.97 4.14 23.95
CA ILE A 686 5.85 5.01 24.73
C ILE A 686 5.72 6.43 24.22
N SER A 687 5.27 7.36 25.06
CA SER A 687 5.15 8.77 24.69
C SER A 687 6.36 9.58 25.14
N SER A 688 6.90 10.41 24.24
CA SER A 688 8.01 11.29 24.53
C SER A 688 7.78 12.71 24.02
N GLY A 689 7.79 13.67 24.96
CA GLY A 689 7.78 15.10 24.61
C GLY A 689 9.08 15.58 23.97
N ALA A 690 10.20 14.89 24.24
CA ALA A 690 11.51 15.27 23.74
C ALA A 690 11.56 15.27 22.20
N LEU A 691 10.69 14.48 21.55
CA LEU A 691 10.54 14.44 20.11
C LEU A 691 10.27 15.82 19.49
N THR A 692 9.54 16.68 20.20
CA THR A 692 9.18 18.02 19.70
C THR A 692 9.94 19.12 20.44
N HIS A 693 9.91 19.17 21.77
CA HIS A 693 10.50 20.30 22.50
C HIS A 693 12.03 20.25 22.64
N SER A 694 12.65 19.07 22.51
CA SER A 694 14.10 18.88 22.68
C SER A 694 14.84 18.57 21.39
N ALA A 695 14.14 18.34 20.29
CA ALA A 695 14.78 18.04 19.01
C ALA A 695 15.62 19.23 18.53
N PRO A 696 16.92 19.02 18.19
CA PRO A 696 17.73 20.06 17.57
C PRO A 696 17.22 20.33 16.15
N ILE A 697 17.65 21.43 15.54
CA ILE A 697 17.44 21.68 14.12
C ILE A 697 18.37 20.81 13.26
N LEU A 698 17.98 20.53 12.01
CA LEU A 698 18.91 20.03 11.00
C LEU A 698 19.51 21.21 10.24
N ASP A 699 20.84 21.31 10.15
CA ASP A 699 21.46 22.43 9.44
C ASP A 699 21.30 22.34 7.91
N LEU A 700 20.71 23.37 7.30
CA LEU A 700 20.40 23.49 5.88
C LEU A 700 20.63 24.94 5.43
N SER A 701 20.98 25.16 4.16
CA SER A 701 21.21 26.51 3.64
C SER A 701 20.77 26.66 2.20
N LEU A 702 20.37 27.87 1.83
CA LEU A 702 20.34 28.32 0.44
C LEU A 702 21.71 28.88 0.05
N LYS A 703 22.25 28.42 -1.08
CA LYS A 703 23.57 28.83 -1.60
C LYS A 703 23.56 28.89 -3.12
N ASN A 704 24.62 29.50 -3.66
CA ASN A 704 24.85 29.61 -5.10
C ASN A 704 23.73 30.39 -5.82
N LEU A 705 23.17 31.40 -5.14
CA LEU A 705 22.21 32.33 -5.75
C LEU A 705 22.88 33.08 -6.90
N HIS A 706 22.25 33.05 -8.07
CA HIS A 706 22.69 33.77 -9.26
C HIS A 706 21.49 34.20 -10.12
N ALA A 707 21.67 35.26 -10.90
CA ALA A 707 20.69 35.70 -11.89
C ALA A 707 20.68 34.78 -13.12
N ILE A 708 19.51 34.61 -13.74
CA ILE A 708 19.29 33.87 -15.00
C ILE A 708 19.00 34.83 -16.14
#